data_AF-A0AAP2DQP1-F1
#
_entry.id   AF-A0AAP2DQP1-F1
#
_cell.length_a   1.000
_cell.length_b   1.000
_cell.length_c   1.000
_cell.angle_alpha   90.00
_cell.angle_beta   90.00
_cell.angle_gamma   90.00
#
_symmetry.space_group_name_H-M   'P 1'
#
loop_
_entity.id
_entity.type
_entity.pdbx_description
1 polymer ?
#
loop_
_entity_poly.entity_id
_entity_poly.type
_entity_poly.pdbx_seq_one_letter_code
_entity_poly.pdbx_strand_id
1 'polypeptide(L)'
;MLVVFYGQQSKADCISGNLTACRVLVPGQEQKPYAETYTLNPGDFSKKSWSYSGGSRAGGGTQTADFITIEWTEPGWHSLTVAELDPNNPREPCTITIFVKEVAGGTLSNSTEICQGSSTTLTLTGYSGLIQQWEKTTDGSTWEVISHTGASYNTGALSAATSYRVLVSECAESVYSNTSDITISVPTPGNVSGDTNFCTGELANGTASIANYGGFIMTWEMSEYSNGTWGEWVGTGSLHGIESYNYSVSVQTRFRAKISAGTCGTIYSENVEVMETAPAEAGYISGPSEVCSGAPFSLSLVGASGVAEWYMKDAQHDYGPIGSPTGITITRPYWFKAVVRDAGCNLPDEAEFYVAVKPTLFVSVGPAYQEICPGAAVNLITLESSGLPVKWERKDESSSSWSTVATGIAPGSFKFSPVNVSGLWRAAVTNGCGDIPSNTVEVKVLDAIPTPQITNVSVCPGETALLSVGNPQPAPTRYVWYSFSNGQHTVLTTTALNEYRIPDPTNATYSVAFERVGCIGPKSSVQVALHNSALVPAAPYINVTTTPVYNVKIYKNNTSAGGVSYYWQTQSDVIDVTNQADVIDMPASGLYYVRSMNASGCWSGVSEPVEVVNHVPSQTQYAAAQINYARTYTFLEPSTETTYPADLDTESDPSKIGINSTYIDGLGRPVQSVQKKASPTGNDQVTVLEYDEAGRKVRDYLPYISTEGSGDLKTAPFPQQRNFYGTGGEVAASYFPFLYQQTERSPLDRAQASYSPGDDWAGLVGSAQSKKVAHHYLSNTTADSVWLWRVDAQAVPFTNSNYTEGFLFLNETLDEHGFRVREFKTKEDKLVLKRVQVASDTWADTYYIYDDFGNLVAVLPPEAVKKMKAIINGN
;
A
#
# COMPACT_ATOMS: atom_id res chain seq x y z
N MET A 1 144.59 -63.66 79.94
CA MET A 1 143.46 -63.32 80.84
C MET A 1 142.20 -63.86 80.17
N LEU A 2 141.43 -64.72 80.82
CA LEU A 2 140.18 -65.26 80.29
C LEU A 2 139.02 -64.41 80.84
N VAL A 3 138.18 -63.84 79.97
CA VAL A 3 136.95 -63.15 80.37
C VAL A 3 135.79 -64.11 80.12
N VAL A 4 134.98 -64.42 81.13
CA VAL A 4 133.83 -65.33 81.03
C VAL A 4 132.55 -64.53 81.22
N PHE A 5 131.60 -64.66 80.30
CA PHE A 5 130.26 -64.04 80.39
C PHE A 5 129.27 -65.01 81.04
N TYR A 6 128.41 -64.50 81.91
CA TYR A 6 127.22 -65.22 82.42
C TYR A 6 125.96 -64.44 82.02
N GLY A 7 125.06 -65.09 81.28
CA GLY A 7 123.72 -64.60 80.95
C GLY A 7 122.73 -65.76 80.84
N GLN A 8 121.48 -65.58 81.29
CA GLN A 8 120.49 -66.67 81.37
C GLN A 8 120.19 -67.32 80.00
N GLN A 9 120.03 -68.65 80.01
CA GLN A 9 119.94 -69.53 78.83
C GLN A 9 118.84 -69.17 77.79
N SER A 10 117.87 -68.31 78.08
CA SER A 10 116.77 -67.97 77.15
C SER A 10 117.07 -66.83 76.16
N LYS A 11 118.24 -66.19 76.23
CA LYS A 11 118.67 -65.11 75.31
C LYS A 11 119.90 -65.45 74.46
N ALA A 12 120.30 -66.72 74.39
CA ALA A 12 121.54 -67.14 73.75
C ALA A 12 121.58 -66.91 72.22
N ASP A 13 120.43 -66.92 71.53
CA ASP A 13 120.37 -66.62 70.08
C ASP A 13 120.25 -65.12 69.77
N CYS A 14 120.17 -64.26 70.80
CA CYS A 14 120.04 -62.82 70.66
C CYS A 14 121.36 -62.06 70.93
N ILE A 15 122.48 -62.77 71.10
CA ILE A 15 123.83 -62.21 71.28
C ILE A 15 124.79 -63.02 70.41
N SER A 16 125.26 -62.44 69.29
CA SER A 16 126.30 -63.03 68.46
C SER A 16 127.56 -62.17 68.50
N GLY A 17 128.71 -62.78 68.76
CA GLY A 17 130.00 -62.07 68.84
C GLY A 17 131.19 -63.04 68.83
N ASN A 18 132.23 -62.70 68.07
CA ASN A 18 133.49 -63.45 68.04
C ASN A 18 134.28 -63.22 69.34
N LEU A 19 134.52 -64.29 70.11
CA LEU A 19 135.40 -64.26 71.28
C LEU A 19 136.85 -64.53 70.85
N THR A 20 137.64 -63.47 70.63
CA THR A 20 139.09 -63.60 70.37
C THR A 20 139.84 -63.84 71.69
N ALA A 21 140.35 -65.05 71.93
CA ALA A 21 141.05 -65.38 73.17
C ALA A 21 142.44 -64.71 73.26
N CYS A 22 142.68 -63.88 74.28
CA CYS A 22 144.00 -63.32 74.56
C CYS A 22 144.91 -64.33 75.29
N ARG A 23 145.90 -64.91 74.58
CA ARG A 23 146.92 -65.80 75.16
C ARG A 23 148.32 -65.18 75.11
N VAL A 24 148.99 -65.18 76.26
CA VAL A 24 150.43 -64.92 76.40
C VAL A 24 151.15 -66.26 76.24
N LEU A 25 152.11 -66.36 75.34
CA LEU A 25 152.98 -67.53 75.23
C LEU A 25 154.43 -67.11 75.48
N VAL A 26 155.03 -67.72 76.51
CA VAL A 26 156.49 -67.93 76.61
C VAL A 26 156.80 -69.13 75.69
N PRO A 27 157.91 -69.15 74.92
CA PRO A 27 158.16 -70.21 73.96
C PRO A 27 158.58 -71.53 74.64
N GLY A 28 157.91 -72.63 74.26
CA GLY A 28 158.35 -73.99 74.54
C GLY A 28 157.40 -74.79 75.43
N GLN A 29 156.53 -75.55 74.75
CA GLN A 29 155.77 -76.76 75.15
C GLN A 29 154.27 -76.64 74.80
N GLU A 30 153.88 -77.50 73.86
CA GLU A 30 152.52 -77.92 73.47
C GLU A 30 151.72 -78.46 74.68
N GLN A 31 150.40 -78.63 74.73
CA GLN A 31 149.26 -78.48 73.83
C GLN A 31 147.98 -78.54 74.70
N LYS A 32 146.82 -78.34 74.07
CA LYS A 32 145.49 -78.90 74.39
C LYS A 32 144.51 -78.14 75.32
N PRO A 33 143.20 -78.31 75.03
CA PRO A 33 142.13 -77.42 75.43
C PRO A 33 141.59 -77.81 76.80
N TYR A 34 140.83 -76.89 77.36
CA TYR A 34 140.12 -76.97 78.63
C TYR A 34 140.97 -76.66 79.86
N ALA A 35 140.69 -75.44 80.34
CA ALA A 35 140.54 -75.07 81.72
C ALA A 35 141.58 -75.68 82.68
N GLU A 36 142.65 -74.93 82.89
CA GLU A 36 143.20 -74.84 84.23
C GLU A 36 143.37 -73.37 84.64
N THR A 37 142.87 -73.14 85.85
CA THR A 37 142.85 -71.91 86.63
C THR A 37 144.28 -71.47 86.91
N TYR A 38 144.65 -70.25 86.52
CA TYR A 38 145.89 -69.64 86.97
C TYR A 38 145.60 -68.64 88.09
N THR A 39 145.96 -69.03 89.31
CA THR A 39 146.01 -68.14 90.48
C THR A 39 147.15 -67.14 90.28
N LEU A 40 146.82 -65.90 89.93
CA LEU A 40 147.79 -64.81 89.90
C LEU A 40 147.69 -64.02 91.21
N ASN A 41 148.85 -63.75 91.81
CA ASN A 41 148.95 -63.11 93.11
C ASN A 41 148.25 -61.73 93.10
N PRO A 42 147.72 -61.26 94.24
CA PRO A 42 146.85 -60.06 94.32
C PRO A 42 147.47 -58.71 93.90
N GLY A 43 148.69 -58.70 93.35
CA GLY A 43 149.43 -57.48 93.02
C GLY A 43 149.23 -56.92 91.59
N ASP A 44 148.66 -57.67 90.64
CA ASP A 44 148.72 -57.34 89.20
C ASP A 44 147.54 -56.51 88.63
N PHE A 45 146.56 -56.11 89.45
CA PHE A 45 145.32 -55.49 88.95
C PHE A 45 145.36 -53.95 88.85
N SER A 46 146.37 -53.29 89.42
CA SER A 46 146.49 -51.83 89.40
C SER A 46 146.88 -51.24 88.04
N LYS A 47 147.11 -52.08 87.02
CA LYS A 47 147.61 -51.67 85.70
C LYS A 47 146.67 -52.02 84.53
N LYS A 48 145.34 -51.93 84.69
CA LYS A 48 144.37 -52.17 83.57
C LYS A 48 143.27 -51.12 83.50
N SER A 49 142.72 -50.89 82.30
CA SER A 49 141.56 -50.02 82.06
C SER A 49 140.52 -50.68 81.15
N TRP A 50 139.24 -50.29 81.30
CA TRP A 50 138.09 -50.79 80.55
C TRP A 50 137.33 -49.65 79.90
N SER A 51 136.82 -49.87 78.69
CA SER A 51 135.93 -48.93 78.01
C SER A 51 134.83 -49.67 77.27
N TYR A 52 133.61 -49.13 77.28
CA TYR A 52 132.43 -49.72 76.62
C TYR A 52 131.62 -48.65 75.89
N SER A 53 130.92 -49.05 74.83
CA SER A 53 130.05 -48.17 74.04
C SER A 53 128.59 -48.61 74.12
N GLY A 54 127.68 -47.64 74.20
CA GLY A 54 126.23 -47.85 74.07
C GLY A 54 125.54 -48.59 75.24
N GLY A 55 126.27 -48.91 76.31
CA GLY A 55 125.74 -49.60 77.48
C GLY A 55 125.92 -48.79 78.76
N SER A 56 125.14 -49.11 79.79
CA SER A 56 125.27 -48.53 81.12
C SER A 56 125.77 -49.56 82.12
N ARG A 57 126.59 -49.14 83.11
CA ARG A 57 127.13 -50.04 84.13
C ARG A 57 126.04 -50.40 85.13
N ALA A 58 125.73 -51.69 85.25
CA ALA A 58 124.74 -52.20 86.18
C ALA A 58 125.31 -52.59 87.55
N GLY A 59 126.65 -52.77 87.71
CA GLY A 59 127.30 -53.00 89.01
C GLY A 59 128.71 -53.64 88.98
N GLY A 60 129.44 -53.59 90.13
CA GLY A 60 130.73 -54.29 90.41
C GLY A 60 132.02 -53.49 90.21
N GLY A 61 132.88 -53.38 91.24
CA GLY A 61 134.29 -52.88 91.26
C GLY A 61 134.67 -51.53 90.59
N THR A 62 135.66 -50.78 91.09
CA THR A 62 136.25 -49.66 90.31
C THR A 62 136.87 -50.18 89.01
N GLN A 63 137.24 -49.31 88.04
CA GLN A 63 137.80 -49.69 86.71
C GLN A 63 139.07 -50.57 86.74
N THR A 64 139.51 -51.02 87.92
CA THR A 64 140.72 -51.82 88.16
C THR A 64 140.43 -53.13 88.92
N ALA A 65 139.19 -53.63 88.93
CA ALA A 65 138.77 -54.82 89.69
C ALA A 65 138.30 -56.00 88.79
N ASP A 66 138.15 -57.17 89.41
CA ASP A 66 138.05 -58.49 88.75
C ASP A 66 136.84 -58.74 87.83
N PHE A 67 135.75 -57.95 87.90
CA PHE A 67 134.58 -58.05 86.99
C PHE A 67 133.75 -56.75 86.91
N ILE A 68 133.11 -56.50 85.76
CA ILE A 68 132.15 -55.40 85.48
C ILE A 68 130.93 -55.91 84.70
N THR A 69 129.71 -55.47 85.05
CA THR A 69 128.46 -55.81 84.34
C THR A 69 127.89 -54.61 83.57
N ILE A 70 127.47 -54.84 82.31
CA ILE A 70 126.95 -53.80 81.39
C ILE A 70 125.64 -54.27 80.74
N GLU A 71 124.64 -53.39 80.70
CA GLU A 71 123.35 -53.61 80.03
C GLU A 71 123.18 -52.70 78.81
N TRP A 72 122.67 -53.27 77.70
CA TRP A 72 122.36 -52.58 76.45
C TRP A 72 120.85 -52.73 76.12
N THR A 73 120.15 -51.61 75.94
CA THR A 73 118.71 -51.57 75.61
C THR A 73 118.42 -51.07 74.20
N GLU A 74 119.42 -50.55 73.50
CA GLU A 74 119.28 -50.03 72.15
C GLU A 74 119.66 -51.11 71.12
N PRO A 75 118.84 -51.35 70.07
CA PRO A 75 119.19 -52.26 68.99
C PRO A 75 120.42 -51.76 68.22
N GLY A 76 121.25 -52.68 67.72
CA GLY A 76 122.49 -52.36 67.02
C GLY A 76 123.74 -53.02 67.60
N TRP A 77 124.89 -52.70 67.00
CA TRP A 77 126.20 -53.21 67.41
C TRP A 77 126.80 -52.40 68.58
N HIS A 78 127.22 -53.10 69.62
CA HIS A 78 127.86 -52.55 70.81
C HIS A 78 129.24 -53.17 71.03
N SER A 79 130.16 -52.48 71.72
CA SER A 79 131.53 -52.97 71.92
C SER A 79 132.05 -52.79 73.36
N LEU A 80 132.92 -53.70 73.80
CA LEU A 80 133.62 -53.69 75.08
C LEU A 80 135.12 -53.92 74.85
N THR A 81 135.98 -53.01 75.33
CA THR A 81 137.45 -53.05 75.16
C THR A 81 138.18 -53.05 76.50
N VAL A 82 139.28 -53.82 76.58
CA VAL A 82 140.16 -53.94 77.76
C VAL A 82 141.61 -53.70 77.36
N ALA A 83 142.32 -52.81 78.08
CA ALA A 83 143.72 -52.46 77.82
C ALA A 83 144.62 -52.66 79.05
N GLU A 84 145.88 -53.06 78.85
CA GLU A 84 146.91 -53.18 79.89
C GLU A 84 147.79 -51.91 79.90
N LEU A 85 147.95 -51.29 81.07
CA LEU A 85 148.59 -49.98 81.28
C LEU A 85 150.07 -50.07 81.67
N ASP A 86 150.73 -51.24 81.58
CA ASP A 86 152.14 -51.36 81.94
C ASP A 86 153.07 -50.82 80.82
N PRO A 87 153.81 -49.72 81.04
CA PRO A 87 154.67 -49.12 80.02
C PRO A 87 155.93 -49.95 79.71
N ASN A 88 156.28 -50.93 80.55
CA ASN A 88 157.48 -51.75 80.33
C ASN A 88 157.19 -53.02 79.51
N ASN A 89 155.91 -53.35 79.24
CA ASN A 89 155.53 -54.49 78.42
C ASN A 89 154.17 -54.22 77.72
N PRO A 90 154.14 -53.37 76.68
CA PRO A 90 152.90 -53.01 76.02
C PRO A 90 152.31 -54.24 75.32
N ARG A 91 151.07 -54.59 75.68
CA ARG A 91 150.24 -55.56 74.96
C ARG A 91 149.07 -54.86 74.28
N GLU A 92 148.67 -55.35 73.13
CA GLU A 92 147.52 -54.79 72.42
C GLU A 92 146.21 -55.00 73.19
N PRO A 93 145.31 -53.99 73.18
CA PRO A 93 144.00 -54.09 73.82
C PRO A 93 143.08 -55.09 73.10
N CYS A 94 142.17 -55.71 73.85
CA CYS A 94 141.20 -56.66 73.31
C CYS A 94 139.80 -56.06 73.29
N THR A 95 139.11 -56.15 72.14
CA THR A 95 137.75 -55.64 71.94
C THR A 95 136.78 -56.77 71.55
N ILE A 96 135.58 -56.77 72.15
CA ILE A 96 134.47 -57.69 71.86
C ILE A 96 133.26 -56.88 71.36
N THR A 97 132.52 -57.39 70.37
CA THR A 97 131.30 -56.75 69.83
C THR A 97 130.06 -57.64 69.96
N ILE A 98 128.89 -57.04 70.23
CA ILE A 98 127.57 -57.70 70.46
C ILE A 98 126.48 -56.99 69.63
N PHE A 99 125.45 -57.70 69.12
CA PHE A 99 124.33 -57.14 68.33
C PHE A 99 122.92 -57.45 68.92
N VAL A 100 122.00 -56.48 68.90
CA VAL A 100 120.57 -56.58 69.37
C VAL A 100 119.57 -56.21 68.23
N LYS A 101 118.47 -56.97 68.02
CA LYS A 101 117.52 -56.89 66.85
C LYS A 101 116.17 -56.16 67.15
N GLU A 102 115.51 -55.54 66.13
CA GLU A 102 114.27 -54.71 66.20
C GLU A 102 113.02 -55.35 65.50
N VAL A 103 111.77 -55.03 65.95
CA VAL A 103 110.45 -55.52 65.43
C VAL A 103 109.58 -54.35 64.88
N ALA A 104 108.93 -54.51 63.71
CA ALA A 104 108.13 -53.47 63.04
C ALA A 104 106.78 -53.96 62.46
N GLY A 105 105.70 -53.20 62.68
CA GLY A 105 104.32 -53.56 62.30
C GLY A 105 103.93 -53.42 60.81
N GLY A 106 104.72 -52.72 60.00
CA GLY A 106 104.50 -52.53 58.55
C GLY A 106 103.42 -51.51 58.16
N THR A 107 103.19 -51.38 56.83
CA THR A 107 102.26 -50.42 56.21
C THR A 107 101.25 -51.10 55.28
N LEU A 108 99.96 -50.85 55.51
CA LEU A 108 98.83 -51.27 54.67
C LEU A 108 98.59 -50.31 53.49
N SER A 109 98.13 -50.84 52.36
CA SER A 109 97.72 -50.06 51.18
C SER A 109 96.72 -48.94 51.51
N ASN A 110 96.78 -47.83 50.78
CA ASN A 110 95.98 -46.61 51.01
C ASN A 110 94.46 -46.84 50.91
N SER A 111 93.69 -45.93 51.50
CA SER A 111 92.22 -45.90 51.46
C SER A 111 91.67 -45.97 50.03
N THR A 112 90.55 -46.69 49.85
CA THR A 112 89.92 -46.92 48.55
C THR A 112 88.41 -46.74 48.64
N GLU A 113 87.81 -45.99 47.71
CA GLU A 113 86.35 -45.90 47.55
C GLU A 113 85.85 -46.99 46.59
N ILE A 114 84.83 -47.74 46.99
CA ILE A 114 84.24 -48.82 46.17
C ILE A 114 82.70 -48.73 46.17
N CYS A 115 82.05 -49.26 45.14
CA CYS A 115 80.58 -49.30 45.08
C CYS A 115 80.03 -50.33 46.08
N GLN A 116 78.84 -50.09 46.62
CA GLN A 116 78.17 -51.02 47.55
C GLN A 116 78.11 -52.44 46.97
N GLY A 117 78.60 -53.43 47.71
CA GLY A 117 78.68 -54.83 47.29
C GLY A 117 79.95 -55.21 46.52
N SER A 118 80.89 -54.29 46.30
CA SER A 118 82.20 -54.57 45.70
C SER A 118 83.24 -55.01 46.75
N SER A 119 84.33 -55.64 46.29
CA SER A 119 85.45 -56.08 47.14
C SER A 119 86.77 -55.45 46.69
N THR A 120 87.73 -55.31 47.61
CA THR A 120 89.09 -54.85 47.31
C THR A 120 90.13 -55.73 48.01
N THR A 121 91.40 -55.64 47.60
CA THR A 121 92.51 -56.42 48.20
C THR A 121 93.51 -55.49 48.87
N LEU A 122 93.74 -55.70 50.16
CA LEU A 122 94.70 -54.98 50.99
C LEU A 122 96.03 -55.74 51.05
N THR A 123 97.15 -55.02 51.06
CA THR A 123 98.49 -55.61 51.13
C THR A 123 99.35 -54.89 52.18
N LEU A 124 99.99 -55.66 53.05
CA LEU A 124 100.92 -55.21 54.10
C LEU A 124 102.37 -55.34 53.60
N THR A 125 103.15 -54.26 53.73
CA THR A 125 104.57 -54.22 53.34
C THR A 125 105.44 -53.63 54.45
N GLY A 126 106.75 -53.89 54.44
CA GLY A 126 107.70 -53.26 55.37
C GLY A 126 107.63 -53.69 56.84
N TYR A 127 107.10 -54.88 57.14
CA TYR A 127 107.06 -55.43 58.50
C TYR A 127 108.32 -56.26 58.82
N SER A 128 108.72 -56.30 60.10
CA SER A 128 109.75 -57.21 60.63
C SER A 128 109.20 -57.97 61.84
N GLY A 129 109.10 -59.29 61.72
CA GLY A 129 108.44 -60.18 62.68
C GLY A 129 107.46 -61.14 62.00
N LEU A 130 106.69 -61.88 62.81
CA LEU A 130 105.63 -62.77 62.32
C LEU A 130 104.27 -62.09 62.39
N ILE A 131 103.51 -62.12 61.29
CA ILE A 131 102.11 -61.64 61.26
C ILE A 131 101.26 -62.59 62.11
N GLN A 132 100.61 -62.04 63.13
CA GLN A 132 99.78 -62.80 64.06
C GLN A 132 98.32 -62.83 63.61
N GLN A 133 97.74 -61.67 63.28
CA GLN A 133 96.34 -61.55 62.86
C GLN A 133 96.05 -60.24 62.13
N TRP A 134 94.98 -60.24 61.34
CA TRP A 134 94.36 -59.03 60.79
C TRP A 134 93.16 -58.65 61.66
N GLU A 135 92.77 -57.38 61.66
CA GLU A 135 91.60 -56.89 62.39
C GLU A 135 90.82 -55.91 61.52
N LYS A 136 89.49 -55.86 61.70
CA LYS A 136 88.60 -54.90 61.03
C LYS A 136 87.66 -54.18 61.99
N THR A 137 87.14 -53.03 61.57
CA THR A 137 86.09 -52.29 62.29
C THR A 137 85.16 -51.56 61.32
N THR A 138 83.87 -51.46 61.64
CA THR A 138 82.88 -50.66 60.89
C THR A 138 82.36 -49.45 61.69
N ASP A 139 82.64 -49.40 63.00
CA ASP A 139 82.21 -48.34 63.90
C ASP A 139 83.36 -47.42 64.34
N GLY A 140 84.60 -47.76 63.98
CA GLY A 140 85.81 -47.02 64.31
C GLY A 140 86.31 -47.23 65.74
N SER A 141 85.68 -48.09 66.55
CA SER A 141 85.96 -48.23 67.98
C SER A 141 86.17 -49.67 68.45
N THR A 142 85.45 -50.65 67.89
CA THR A 142 85.60 -52.07 68.22
C THR A 142 86.28 -52.81 67.06
N TRP A 143 87.39 -53.49 67.36
CA TRP A 143 88.18 -54.24 66.37
C TRP A 143 87.87 -55.74 66.46
N GLU A 144 87.37 -56.30 65.37
CA GLU A 144 87.11 -57.73 65.21
C GLU A 144 88.33 -58.45 64.63
N VAL A 145 88.73 -59.55 65.26
CA VAL A 145 89.86 -60.38 64.80
C VAL A 145 89.48 -61.17 63.55
N ILE A 146 90.34 -61.07 62.53
CA ILE A 146 90.33 -61.87 61.32
C ILE A 146 91.51 -62.84 61.41
N SER A 147 91.23 -64.14 61.51
CA SER A 147 92.24 -65.19 61.57
C SER A 147 92.94 -65.37 60.22
N HIS A 148 93.85 -64.46 59.90
CA HIS A 148 94.67 -64.45 58.69
C HIS A 148 96.11 -64.06 59.03
N THR A 149 97.08 -64.81 58.50
CA THR A 149 98.51 -64.60 58.78
C THR A 149 99.33 -64.27 57.53
N GLY A 150 98.67 -64.11 56.37
CA GLY A 150 99.30 -63.68 55.13
C GLY A 150 99.50 -62.16 55.05
N ALA A 151 100.43 -61.71 54.22
CA ALA A 151 100.69 -60.29 53.99
C ALA A 151 99.67 -59.61 53.05
N SER A 152 98.69 -60.33 52.50
CA SER A 152 97.63 -59.78 51.65
C SER A 152 96.27 -60.37 51.99
N TYR A 153 95.23 -59.55 52.02
CA TYR A 153 93.87 -59.92 52.44
C TYR A 153 92.81 -59.28 51.51
N ASN A 154 91.90 -60.08 50.96
CA ASN A 154 90.75 -59.58 50.20
C ASN A 154 89.57 -59.32 51.15
N THR A 155 88.96 -58.14 51.06
CA THR A 155 87.90 -57.71 51.98
C THR A 155 86.58 -58.46 51.80
N GLY A 156 86.37 -59.13 50.66
CA GLY A 156 85.05 -59.57 50.22
C GLY A 156 84.14 -58.36 49.92
N ALA A 157 82.89 -58.65 49.53
CA ALA A 157 81.89 -57.63 49.22
C ALA A 157 81.53 -56.81 50.47
N LEU A 158 81.73 -55.49 50.44
CA LEU A 158 81.41 -54.61 51.56
C LEU A 158 80.11 -53.84 51.31
N SER A 159 79.24 -53.80 52.32
CA SER A 159 77.98 -53.04 52.30
C SER A 159 78.03 -51.75 53.13
N ALA A 160 79.11 -51.55 53.89
CA ALA A 160 79.35 -50.39 54.74
C ALA A 160 80.85 -50.06 54.78
N ALA A 161 81.18 -48.82 55.13
CA ALA A 161 82.57 -48.39 55.28
C ALA A 161 83.27 -49.23 56.36
N THR A 162 84.47 -49.75 56.07
CA THR A 162 85.19 -50.69 56.94
C THR A 162 86.69 -50.36 56.95
N SER A 163 87.29 -50.32 58.13
CA SER A 163 88.73 -50.06 58.33
C SER A 163 89.47 -51.32 58.76
N TYR A 164 90.74 -51.47 58.36
CA TYR A 164 91.57 -52.66 58.63
C TYR A 164 92.94 -52.33 59.22
N ARG A 165 93.49 -53.19 60.10
CA ARG A 165 94.89 -53.14 60.61
C ARG A 165 95.46 -54.55 60.84
N VAL A 166 96.78 -54.67 61.01
CA VAL A 166 97.48 -55.96 61.20
C VAL A 166 98.38 -55.94 62.44
N LEU A 167 98.44 -57.05 63.19
CA LEU A 167 99.33 -57.24 64.35
C LEU A 167 100.54 -58.11 64.00
N VAL A 168 101.76 -57.62 64.28
CA VAL A 168 103.03 -58.33 64.04
C VAL A 168 103.78 -58.50 65.37
N SER A 169 104.39 -59.67 65.61
CA SER A 169 105.14 -59.94 66.85
C SER A 169 106.38 -60.82 66.63
N GLU A 170 107.45 -60.52 67.37
CA GLU A 170 108.67 -61.33 67.53
C GLU A 170 109.31 -60.99 68.90
N CYS A 171 109.99 -61.93 69.56
CA CYS A 171 110.77 -61.67 70.79
C CYS A 171 110.02 -60.99 71.97
N ALA A 172 108.74 -61.33 72.16
CA ALA A 172 107.85 -60.79 73.20
C ALA A 172 107.45 -59.31 73.05
N GLU A 173 107.76 -58.69 71.90
CA GLU A 173 107.21 -57.40 71.49
C GLU A 173 106.14 -57.61 70.39
N SER A 174 105.12 -56.76 70.38
CA SER A 174 104.05 -56.80 69.38
C SER A 174 103.66 -55.39 68.95
N VAL A 175 103.57 -55.14 67.64
CA VAL A 175 103.31 -53.82 67.04
C VAL A 175 102.24 -53.94 65.96
N TYR A 176 101.30 -52.99 65.92
CA TYR A 176 100.26 -52.91 64.88
C TYR A 176 100.75 -52.08 63.67
N SER A 177 100.20 -52.37 62.49
CA SER A 177 100.33 -51.53 61.29
C SER A 177 99.50 -50.24 61.37
N ASN A 178 99.61 -49.35 60.37
CA ASN A 178 98.60 -48.30 60.15
C ASN A 178 97.23 -48.89 59.81
N THR A 179 96.19 -48.07 59.87
CA THR A 179 94.84 -48.42 59.41
C THR A 179 94.64 -48.09 57.93
N SER A 180 93.83 -48.89 57.23
CA SER A 180 93.33 -48.62 55.87
C SER A 180 91.80 -48.53 55.86
N ASP A 181 91.26 -47.38 55.44
CA ASP A 181 89.81 -47.09 55.43
C ASP A 181 89.19 -47.34 54.05
N ILE A 182 88.13 -48.15 53.98
CA ILE A 182 87.36 -48.40 52.75
C ILE A 182 86.01 -47.68 52.84
N THR A 183 85.70 -46.80 51.89
CA THR A 183 84.43 -46.03 51.82
C THR A 183 83.48 -46.56 50.74
N ILE A 184 82.17 -46.38 50.92
CA ILE A 184 81.11 -46.90 50.01
C ILE A 184 80.33 -45.74 49.35
N SER A 185 80.13 -45.80 48.02
CA SER A 185 79.41 -44.80 47.21
C SER A 185 78.09 -45.33 46.60
N VAL A 186 77.05 -44.48 46.47
CA VAL A 186 75.72 -44.80 45.89
C VAL A 186 75.13 -43.61 45.08
N PRO A 187 74.74 -43.76 43.80
CA PRO A 187 74.13 -42.66 43.00
C PRO A 187 72.63 -42.41 43.29
N THR A 188 72.14 -41.15 43.22
CA THR A 188 70.71 -40.78 43.36
C THR A 188 70.15 -39.93 42.20
N PRO A 189 68.96 -40.24 41.62
CA PRO A 189 68.49 -39.70 40.31
C PRO A 189 68.18 -38.20 40.22
N GLY A 190 67.83 -37.52 41.32
CA GLY A 190 67.38 -36.13 41.29
C GLY A 190 66.00 -35.89 40.65
N ASN A 191 65.39 -34.74 40.95
CA ASN A 191 64.07 -34.33 40.48
C ASN A 191 64.18 -33.09 39.57
N VAL A 192 63.57 -33.16 38.39
CA VAL A 192 63.55 -32.06 37.40
C VAL A 192 62.23 -31.27 37.47
N SER A 193 62.29 -29.94 37.36
CA SER A 193 61.15 -29.02 37.30
C SER A 193 61.33 -27.94 36.23
N GLY A 194 60.25 -27.38 35.67
CA GLY A 194 60.30 -26.32 34.65
C GLY A 194 58.91 -25.82 34.21
N ASP A 195 58.85 -24.79 33.35
CA ASP A 195 57.60 -24.23 32.84
C ASP A 195 56.80 -25.25 32.01
N THR A 196 55.47 -25.21 32.08
CA THR A 196 54.67 -26.38 31.67
C THR A 196 53.88 -26.24 30.36
N ASN A 197 53.42 -25.05 29.93
CA ASN A 197 52.49 -24.94 28.78
C ASN A 197 52.80 -23.76 27.85
N PHE A 198 52.60 -23.93 26.53
CA PHE A 198 52.64 -22.88 25.51
C PHE A 198 51.66 -23.14 24.35
N CYS A 199 51.38 -22.12 23.53
CA CYS A 199 50.40 -22.19 22.45
C CYS A 199 50.99 -22.69 21.12
N THR A 200 50.21 -23.48 20.36
CA THR A 200 50.60 -23.95 19.03
C THR A 200 51.01 -22.79 18.13
N GLY A 201 52.23 -22.86 17.58
CA GLY A 201 52.81 -21.83 16.70
C GLY A 201 53.66 -20.77 17.41
N GLU A 202 53.73 -20.77 18.75
CA GLU A 202 54.63 -19.91 19.52
C GLU A 202 55.90 -20.66 19.95
N LEU A 203 56.97 -19.91 20.22
CA LEU A 203 58.20 -20.42 20.83
C LEU A 203 58.11 -20.33 22.35
N ALA A 204 58.16 -21.46 23.05
CA ALA A 204 58.25 -21.51 24.50
C ALA A 204 59.69 -21.35 24.97
N ASN A 205 59.97 -20.29 25.72
CA ASN A 205 61.25 -20.09 26.39
C ASN A 205 61.06 -20.31 27.88
N GLY A 206 61.83 -21.22 28.47
CA GLY A 206 61.71 -21.58 29.88
C GLY A 206 63.00 -22.16 30.42
N THR A 207 63.00 -22.52 31.70
CA THR A 207 64.17 -23.13 32.36
C THR A 207 63.78 -24.46 33.00
N ALA A 208 64.48 -25.54 32.64
CA ALA A 208 64.41 -26.81 33.35
C ALA A 208 65.51 -26.86 34.42
N SER A 209 65.20 -27.18 35.67
CA SER A 209 66.15 -27.22 36.78
C SER A 209 66.09 -28.55 37.52
N ILE A 210 67.21 -29.03 38.04
CA ILE A 210 67.31 -30.29 38.80
C ILE A 210 67.74 -30.05 40.25
N ALA A 211 67.10 -30.75 41.18
CA ALA A 211 67.42 -30.72 42.60
C ALA A 211 67.51 -32.13 43.21
N ASN A 212 68.12 -32.27 44.39
CA ASN A 212 68.20 -33.52 45.17
C ASN A 212 68.88 -34.71 44.45
N TYR A 213 69.93 -34.44 43.66
CA TYR A 213 70.72 -35.47 42.97
C TYR A 213 72.01 -35.82 43.72
N GLY A 214 72.56 -37.01 43.44
CA GLY A 214 73.77 -37.54 44.08
C GLY A 214 74.71 -38.13 43.02
N GLY A 215 75.85 -37.45 42.83
CA GLY A 215 76.78 -37.66 41.73
C GLY A 215 77.06 -36.34 40.99
N PHE A 216 77.62 -36.43 39.78
CA PHE A 216 77.87 -35.28 38.91
C PHE A 216 76.95 -35.34 37.69
N ILE A 217 76.28 -34.22 37.38
CA ILE A 217 75.47 -34.08 36.16
C ILE A 217 76.42 -34.11 34.97
N MET A 218 76.25 -35.09 34.09
CA MET A 218 77.03 -35.20 32.86
C MET A 218 76.47 -34.29 31.77
N THR A 219 75.16 -34.38 31.54
CA THR A 219 74.46 -33.59 30.52
C THR A 219 72.94 -33.59 30.74
N TRP A 220 72.25 -32.70 30.05
CA TRP A 220 70.80 -32.73 29.87
C TRP A 220 70.45 -33.42 28.54
N GLU A 221 69.39 -34.22 28.54
CA GLU A 221 68.82 -34.85 27.34
C GLU A 221 67.39 -34.32 27.11
N MET A 222 67.02 -34.18 25.84
CA MET A 222 65.65 -33.81 25.44
C MET A 222 65.05 -34.82 24.48
N SER A 223 63.72 -34.89 24.46
CA SER A 223 62.93 -35.75 23.59
C SER A 223 61.73 -34.95 23.09
N GLU A 224 61.67 -34.72 21.77
CA GLU A 224 60.51 -34.11 21.13
C GLU A 224 59.39 -35.15 21.03
N TYR A 225 58.17 -34.74 21.38
CA TYR A 225 56.96 -35.56 21.51
C TYR A 225 57.04 -36.64 22.60
N SER A 226 55.88 -37.01 23.13
CA SER A 226 55.74 -38.00 24.21
C SER A 226 56.31 -39.40 23.90
N ASN A 227 56.63 -39.69 22.64
CA ASN A 227 57.23 -40.95 22.19
C ASN A 227 58.57 -40.79 21.44
N GLY A 228 59.17 -39.60 21.42
CA GLY A 228 60.45 -39.38 20.73
C GLY A 228 61.62 -40.09 21.38
N THR A 229 62.64 -40.43 20.59
CA THR A 229 63.92 -40.90 21.09
C THR A 229 64.65 -39.79 21.86
N TRP A 230 65.23 -40.11 23.02
CA TRP A 230 66.09 -39.17 23.75
C TRP A 230 67.33 -38.85 22.91
N GLY A 231 67.53 -37.56 22.62
CA GLY A 231 68.71 -37.05 21.95
C GLY A 231 69.66 -36.36 22.93
N GLU A 232 70.96 -36.62 22.78
CA GLU A 232 71.99 -35.79 23.39
C GLU A 232 72.14 -34.49 22.58
N TRP A 233 72.11 -33.33 23.22
CA TRP A 233 72.38 -32.07 22.52
C TRP A 233 73.88 -31.80 22.48
N VAL A 234 74.43 -31.68 21.27
CA VAL A 234 75.83 -31.34 21.01
C VAL A 234 75.97 -29.81 20.93
N GLY A 235 75.89 -29.18 22.09
CA GLY A 235 76.38 -27.82 22.30
C GLY A 235 77.87 -27.84 22.58
N THR A 236 78.64 -27.08 21.82
CA THR A 236 80.09 -26.93 22.01
C THR A 236 80.40 -26.25 23.35
N GLY A 237 80.46 -27.04 24.41
CA GLY A 237 80.84 -26.65 25.76
C GLY A 237 80.40 -27.74 26.73
N SER A 238 81.33 -28.40 27.41
CA SER A 238 81.01 -29.49 28.35
C SER A 238 80.19 -28.92 29.51
N LEU A 239 78.87 -29.15 29.52
CA LEU A 239 77.93 -28.71 30.56
C LEU A 239 77.96 -29.62 31.79
N HIS A 240 79.16 -29.98 32.26
CA HIS A 240 79.31 -30.75 33.49
C HIS A 240 78.88 -29.90 34.69
N GLY A 241 77.97 -30.43 35.52
CA GLY A 241 77.54 -29.80 36.77
C GLY A 241 76.56 -28.64 36.62
N ILE A 242 75.84 -28.53 35.50
CA ILE A 242 74.83 -27.49 35.31
C ILE A 242 73.47 -27.91 35.86
N GLU A 243 73.03 -27.25 36.93
CA GLU A 243 71.79 -27.54 37.65
C GLU A 243 70.52 -26.97 36.97
N SER A 244 70.66 -26.12 35.97
CA SER A 244 69.54 -25.54 35.22
C SER A 244 69.83 -25.30 33.75
N TYR A 245 68.85 -25.56 32.89
CA TYR A 245 68.93 -25.51 31.45
C TYR A 245 67.82 -24.61 30.88
N ASN A 246 68.21 -23.53 30.21
CA ASN A 246 67.28 -22.67 29.49
C ASN A 246 66.98 -23.30 28.13
N TYR A 247 65.71 -23.51 27.81
CA TYR A 247 65.25 -24.09 26.55
C TYR A 247 64.43 -23.09 25.72
N SER A 248 64.41 -23.31 24.40
CA SER A 248 63.51 -22.65 23.44
C SER A 248 62.93 -23.72 22.52
N VAL A 249 61.63 -24.04 22.66
CA VAL A 249 60.99 -25.15 21.94
C VAL A 249 59.72 -24.69 21.21
N SER A 250 59.40 -25.37 20.10
CA SER A 250 58.21 -25.09 19.27
C SER A 250 57.23 -26.26 19.20
N VAL A 251 57.55 -27.38 19.85
CA VAL A 251 56.74 -28.61 19.91
C VAL A 251 56.81 -29.19 21.31
N GLN A 252 55.83 -30.03 21.68
CA GLN A 252 55.84 -30.74 22.96
C GLN A 252 57.21 -31.41 23.18
N THR A 253 57.89 -31.09 24.29
CA THR A 253 59.28 -31.53 24.53
C THR A 253 59.46 -31.95 25.98
N ARG A 254 60.22 -33.02 26.21
CA ARG A 254 60.55 -33.54 27.55
C ARG A 254 62.03 -33.39 27.84
N PHE A 255 62.38 -33.09 29.09
CA PHE A 255 63.75 -32.91 29.55
C PHE A 255 64.09 -33.82 30.72
N ARG A 256 65.30 -34.40 30.72
CA ARG A 256 65.86 -35.14 31.86
C ARG A 256 67.38 -34.92 31.97
N ALA A 257 67.95 -35.07 33.16
CA ALA A 257 69.39 -35.01 33.38
C ALA A 257 70.00 -36.43 33.43
N LYS A 258 71.21 -36.57 32.88
CA LYS A 258 72.04 -37.78 32.95
C LYS A 258 73.12 -37.57 33.99
N ILE A 259 73.17 -38.42 35.00
CA ILE A 259 73.99 -38.25 36.22
C ILE A 259 74.93 -39.44 36.38
N SER A 260 76.19 -39.17 36.75
CA SER A 260 77.22 -40.21 37.00
C SER A 260 77.78 -40.10 38.41
N ALA A 261 77.90 -41.22 39.12
CA ALA A 261 78.60 -41.30 40.42
C ALA A 261 79.90 -42.10 40.27
N GLY A 262 80.89 -41.48 39.62
CA GLY A 262 82.23 -42.05 39.48
C GLY A 262 82.22 -43.43 38.81
N THR A 263 82.73 -44.45 39.51
CA THR A 263 82.85 -45.83 39.01
C THR A 263 81.53 -46.61 38.99
N CYS A 264 80.45 -46.09 39.58
CA CYS A 264 79.21 -46.85 39.80
C CYS A 264 78.16 -46.71 38.66
N GLY A 265 78.55 -46.19 37.50
CA GLY A 265 77.71 -46.10 36.30
C GLY A 265 76.84 -44.84 36.22
N THR A 266 76.08 -44.72 35.13
CA THR A 266 75.20 -43.57 34.85
C THR A 266 73.74 -43.88 35.17
N ILE A 267 73.03 -42.91 35.76
CA ILE A 267 71.58 -42.95 36.00
C ILE A 267 70.91 -41.73 35.34
N TYR A 268 69.60 -41.79 35.16
CA TYR A 268 68.81 -40.67 34.62
C TYR A 268 67.83 -40.16 35.67
N SER A 269 67.61 -38.85 35.70
CA SER A 269 66.57 -38.24 36.54
C SER A 269 65.17 -38.56 36.04
N GLU A 270 64.17 -38.25 36.87
CA GLU A 270 62.80 -38.06 36.38
C GLU A 270 62.76 -36.95 35.33
N ASN A 271 61.75 -36.99 34.45
CA ASN A 271 61.61 -36.04 33.35
C ASN A 271 60.50 -35.01 33.61
N VAL A 272 60.64 -33.80 33.03
CA VAL A 272 59.60 -32.78 32.99
C VAL A 272 59.11 -32.60 31.55
N GLU A 273 57.80 -32.43 31.36
CA GLU A 273 57.18 -32.23 30.06
C GLU A 273 56.74 -30.77 29.87
N VAL A 274 57.07 -30.20 28.71
CA VAL A 274 56.54 -28.93 28.22
C VAL A 274 55.46 -29.24 27.19
N MET A 275 54.22 -28.89 27.49
CA MET A 275 53.02 -29.23 26.74
C MET A 275 52.64 -28.12 25.75
N GLU A 276 52.25 -28.52 24.54
CA GLU A 276 51.66 -27.65 23.53
C GLU A 276 50.12 -27.64 23.66
N THR A 277 49.50 -26.46 23.69
CA THR A 277 48.04 -26.27 23.77
C THR A 277 47.51 -25.66 22.47
N ALA A 278 46.46 -26.24 21.91
CA ALA A 278 45.82 -25.75 20.68
C ALA A 278 45.02 -24.46 20.93
N PRO A 279 44.94 -23.52 19.96
CA PRO A 279 44.15 -22.29 20.08
C PRO A 279 42.64 -22.57 20.12
N ALA A 280 41.87 -21.58 20.60
CA ALA A 280 40.40 -21.65 20.57
C ALA A 280 39.88 -21.58 19.13
N GLU A 281 38.95 -22.46 18.75
CA GLU A 281 38.20 -22.36 17.49
C GLU A 281 36.80 -21.78 17.77
N ALA A 282 36.40 -20.74 17.03
CA ALA A 282 35.10 -20.11 17.17
C ALA A 282 33.98 -20.87 16.43
N GLY A 283 34.33 -21.79 15.52
CA GLY A 283 33.38 -22.51 14.69
C GLY A 283 32.53 -21.55 13.83
N TYR A 284 31.21 -21.74 13.80
CA TYR A 284 30.29 -20.80 13.16
C TYR A 284 29.05 -20.54 14.02
N ILE A 285 28.51 -19.32 13.91
CA ILE A 285 27.24 -18.96 14.54
C ILE A 285 26.09 -19.52 13.69
N SER A 286 25.17 -20.22 14.35
CA SER A 286 23.94 -20.76 13.77
C SER A 286 22.73 -20.05 14.36
N GLY A 287 21.80 -19.65 13.51
CA GLY A 287 20.59 -18.95 13.92
C GLY A 287 19.74 -18.53 12.72
N PRO A 288 18.60 -17.87 12.96
CA PRO A 288 17.79 -17.33 11.88
C PRO A 288 18.52 -16.18 11.17
N SER A 289 18.69 -16.28 9.85
CA SER A 289 19.28 -15.20 9.02
C SER A 289 18.35 -13.99 8.87
N GLU A 290 17.05 -14.16 9.14
CA GLU A 290 16.03 -13.12 9.14
C GLU A 290 15.07 -13.27 10.32
N VAL A 291 14.74 -12.17 11.00
CA VAL A 291 13.80 -12.14 12.13
C VAL A 291 12.79 -11.00 12.02
N CYS A 292 11.66 -11.15 12.72
CA CYS A 292 10.64 -10.11 12.80
C CYS A 292 11.08 -9.01 13.77
N SER A 293 10.81 -7.74 13.44
CA SER A 293 11.17 -6.61 14.31
C SER A 293 10.61 -6.81 15.73
N GLY A 294 11.50 -6.85 16.73
CA GLY A 294 11.15 -7.03 18.14
C GLY A 294 10.82 -8.46 18.57
N ALA A 295 10.83 -9.45 17.68
CA ALA A 295 10.63 -10.84 18.07
C ALA A 295 11.90 -11.44 18.70
N PRO A 296 11.79 -12.18 19.82
CA PRO A 296 12.93 -12.79 20.45
C PRO A 296 13.45 -13.96 19.62
N PHE A 297 14.76 -14.03 19.39
CA PHE A 297 15.44 -15.16 18.78
C PHE A 297 16.68 -15.54 19.58
N SER A 298 17.27 -16.68 19.24
CA SER A 298 18.51 -17.15 19.87
C SER A 298 19.53 -17.51 18.80
N LEU A 299 20.79 -17.25 19.10
CA LEU A 299 21.94 -17.69 18.33
C LEU A 299 22.63 -18.81 19.10
N SER A 300 23.18 -19.78 18.39
CA SER A 300 24.03 -20.82 18.96
C SER A 300 25.37 -20.82 18.24
N LEU A 301 26.40 -21.28 18.95
CA LEU A 301 27.73 -21.46 18.37
C LEU A 301 27.94 -22.96 18.14
N VAL A 302 28.27 -23.36 16.93
CA VAL A 302 28.43 -24.76 16.54
C VAL A 302 29.88 -25.01 16.18
N GLY A 303 30.48 -26.04 16.78
CA GLY A 303 31.87 -26.42 16.53
C GLY A 303 32.91 -25.61 17.30
N ALA A 304 32.52 -24.83 18.31
CA ALA A 304 33.46 -24.01 19.08
C ALA A 304 34.14 -24.77 20.24
N SER A 305 35.41 -24.45 20.50
CA SER A 305 36.19 -24.94 21.65
C SER A 305 36.68 -23.77 22.52
N GLY A 306 35.93 -23.45 23.58
CA GLY A 306 36.27 -22.36 24.52
C GLY A 306 35.01 -21.67 25.08
N VAL A 307 35.20 -20.56 25.79
CA VAL A 307 34.10 -19.71 26.30
C VAL A 307 33.88 -18.55 25.33
N ALA A 308 32.64 -18.39 24.87
CA ALA A 308 32.26 -17.35 23.91
C ALA A 308 31.70 -16.10 24.59
N GLU A 309 32.27 -14.95 24.27
CA GLU A 309 31.70 -13.64 24.56
C GLU A 309 30.97 -13.12 23.31
N TRP A 310 29.75 -12.61 23.50
CA TRP A 310 28.89 -12.21 22.39
C TRP A 310 28.77 -10.69 22.29
N TYR A 311 28.88 -10.20 21.06
CA TYR A 311 28.80 -8.80 20.70
C TYR A 311 27.83 -8.59 19.54
N MET A 312 27.24 -7.40 19.42
CA MET A 312 26.42 -6.98 18.28
C MET A 312 26.81 -5.57 17.82
N LYS A 313 26.73 -5.30 16.51
CA LYS A 313 26.88 -3.97 15.89
C LYS A 313 25.74 -3.68 14.92
N ASP A 314 25.31 -2.43 14.81
CA ASP A 314 24.48 -1.97 13.68
C ASP A 314 25.35 -1.22 12.67
N ALA A 315 24.74 -0.61 11.66
CA ALA A 315 25.48 0.14 10.65
C ALA A 315 26.03 1.49 11.17
N GLN A 316 25.62 1.93 12.37
CA GLN A 316 25.95 3.24 12.92
C GLN A 316 26.82 3.18 14.18
N HIS A 317 26.90 2.03 14.85
CA HIS A 317 27.62 1.82 16.09
C HIS A 317 28.52 0.58 16.00
N ASP A 318 29.71 0.67 16.60
CA ASP A 318 30.64 -0.45 16.73
C ASP A 318 30.10 -1.57 17.64
N TYR A 319 30.81 -2.71 17.67
CA TYR A 319 30.44 -3.88 18.47
C TYR A 319 30.32 -3.57 19.97
N GLY A 320 29.11 -3.80 20.53
CA GLY A 320 28.83 -3.74 21.97
C GLY A 320 28.44 -5.12 22.53
N PRO A 321 28.71 -5.41 23.82
CA PRO A 321 28.42 -6.71 24.43
C PRO A 321 26.91 -6.96 24.61
N ILE A 322 26.44 -8.18 24.35
CA ILE A 322 25.01 -8.55 24.49
C ILE A 322 24.69 -9.47 25.68
N GLY A 323 25.73 -9.93 26.40
CA GLY A 323 25.62 -10.74 27.62
C GLY A 323 25.14 -12.18 27.39
N SER A 324 24.00 -12.38 26.72
CA SER A 324 23.43 -13.70 26.40
C SER A 324 23.05 -13.81 24.92
N PRO A 325 23.36 -14.94 24.25
CA PRO A 325 22.96 -15.17 22.87
C PRO A 325 21.49 -15.61 22.72
N THR A 326 20.73 -15.72 23.82
CA THR A 326 19.33 -16.18 23.81
C THR A 326 18.36 -15.05 24.14
N GLY A 327 17.22 -14.98 23.46
CA GLY A 327 16.17 -13.98 23.71
C GLY A 327 16.51 -12.58 23.20
N ILE A 328 17.39 -12.49 22.19
CA ILE A 328 17.79 -11.24 21.54
C ILE A 328 16.60 -10.65 20.79
N THR A 329 16.38 -9.33 20.90
CA THR A 329 15.36 -8.60 20.13
C THR A 329 16.02 -7.45 19.37
N ILE A 330 15.73 -7.32 18.08
CA ILE A 330 16.27 -6.27 17.21
C ILE A 330 15.16 -5.62 16.39
N THR A 331 15.27 -4.31 16.12
CA THR A 331 14.32 -3.53 15.31
C THR A 331 14.92 -3.01 14.01
N ARG A 332 16.22 -3.25 13.79
CA ARG A 332 17.00 -2.97 12.58
C ARG A 332 18.02 -4.12 12.38
N PRO A 333 18.62 -4.30 11.20
CA PRO A 333 19.61 -5.37 10.99
C PRO A 333 20.86 -5.17 11.86
N TYR A 334 21.40 -6.28 12.39
CA TYR A 334 22.63 -6.29 13.19
C TYR A 334 23.59 -7.37 12.68
N TRP A 335 24.88 -7.12 12.87
CA TRP A 335 25.91 -8.14 12.79
C TRP A 335 26.22 -8.62 14.20
N PHE A 336 26.25 -9.92 14.39
CA PHE A 336 26.61 -10.58 15.63
C PHE A 336 28.02 -11.12 15.52
N LYS A 337 28.78 -11.02 16.61
CA LYS A 337 30.13 -11.56 16.70
C LYS A 337 30.29 -12.37 17.98
N ALA A 338 30.74 -13.61 17.84
CA ALA A 338 31.13 -14.45 18.95
C ALA A 338 32.65 -14.50 19.00
N VAL A 339 33.23 -13.98 20.08
CA VAL A 339 34.67 -14.02 20.34
C VAL A 339 34.91 -15.16 21.31
N VAL A 340 35.56 -16.23 20.84
CA VAL A 340 35.86 -17.41 21.66
C VAL A 340 37.26 -17.29 22.21
N ARG A 341 37.39 -17.49 23.53
CA ARG A 341 38.67 -17.53 24.23
C ARG A 341 38.82 -18.88 24.92
N ASP A 342 40.01 -19.45 24.85
CA ASP A 342 40.40 -20.58 25.68
C ASP A 342 41.20 -20.09 26.90
N ALA A 343 41.10 -20.80 28.02
CA ALA A 343 41.74 -20.43 29.28
C ALA A 343 43.27 -20.56 29.25
N GLY A 344 43.84 -21.32 28.30
CA GLY A 344 45.27 -21.55 28.17
C GLY A 344 46.00 -20.62 27.18
N CYS A 345 45.31 -20.17 26.13
CA CYS A 345 45.90 -19.38 25.04
C CYS A 345 45.07 -18.12 24.75
N ASN A 346 45.65 -16.94 25.02
CA ASN A 346 44.99 -15.63 24.86
C ASN A 346 44.81 -15.18 23.40
N LEU A 347 44.76 -16.12 22.44
CA LEU A 347 44.50 -15.84 21.03
C LEU A 347 42.99 -16.06 20.75
N PRO A 348 42.19 -14.98 20.68
CA PRO A 348 40.76 -15.12 20.39
C PRO A 348 40.54 -15.48 18.93
N ASP A 349 39.62 -16.39 18.68
CA ASP A 349 39.03 -16.61 17.35
C ASP A 349 37.63 -15.98 17.30
N GLU A 350 37.22 -15.49 16.13
CA GLU A 350 35.99 -14.72 15.96
C GLU A 350 35.11 -15.30 14.85
N ALA A 351 33.83 -15.50 15.16
CA ALA A 351 32.80 -15.82 14.16
C ALA A 351 31.82 -14.65 14.04
N GLU A 352 31.53 -14.22 12.81
CA GLU A 352 30.52 -13.19 12.52
C GLU A 352 29.27 -13.77 11.83
N PHE A 353 28.10 -13.22 12.13
CA PHE A 353 26.82 -13.63 11.55
C PHE A 353 25.86 -12.45 11.38
N TYR A 354 25.26 -12.32 10.20
CA TYR A 354 24.35 -11.24 9.89
C TYR A 354 22.90 -11.68 10.08
N VAL A 355 22.14 -10.90 10.86
CA VAL A 355 20.69 -11.09 11.01
C VAL A 355 19.97 -9.87 10.47
N ALA A 356 19.21 -10.08 9.40
CA ALA A 356 18.34 -9.06 8.84
C ALA A 356 17.01 -8.97 9.63
N VAL A 357 16.44 -7.76 9.69
CA VAL A 357 15.07 -7.56 10.19
C VAL A 357 14.15 -7.49 9.00
N LYS A 358 13.11 -8.33 8.99
CA LYS A 358 12.11 -8.28 7.93
C LYS A 358 11.49 -6.88 7.86
N PRO A 359 11.36 -6.28 6.67
CA PRO A 359 10.81 -4.93 6.52
C PRO A 359 9.41 -4.86 7.11
N THR A 360 9.12 -3.77 7.81
CA THR A 360 7.77 -3.45 8.28
C THR A 360 6.85 -3.31 7.07
N LEU A 361 5.89 -4.25 6.96
CA LEU A 361 4.92 -4.21 5.89
C LEU A 361 3.82 -3.21 6.21
N PHE A 362 3.43 -2.46 5.20
CA PHE A 362 2.21 -1.69 5.18
C PHE A 362 1.39 -2.18 3.98
N VAL A 363 0.11 -2.43 4.23
CA VAL A 363 -0.86 -2.74 3.19
C VAL A 363 -2.02 -1.77 3.34
N SER A 364 -2.34 -1.09 2.25
CA SER A 364 -3.52 -0.24 2.16
C SER A 364 -4.50 -0.84 1.16
N VAL A 365 -5.77 -0.79 1.52
CA VAL A 365 -6.87 -1.25 0.68
C VAL A 365 -7.76 -0.08 0.29
N GLY A 366 -8.23 -0.11 -0.95
CA GLY A 366 -9.17 0.87 -1.48
C GLY A 366 -10.35 0.20 -2.18
N PRO A 367 -11.46 0.93 -2.39
CA PRO A 367 -11.77 2.25 -1.82
C PRO A 367 -12.08 2.19 -0.31
N ALA A 368 -12.07 3.31 0.41
CA ALA A 368 -12.34 3.33 1.87
C ALA A 368 -13.81 3.05 2.24
N TYR A 369 -14.74 3.37 1.34
CA TYR A 369 -16.18 3.20 1.49
C TYR A 369 -16.78 2.77 0.15
N GLN A 370 -17.70 1.80 0.17
CA GLN A 370 -18.44 1.40 -1.01
C GLN A 370 -19.89 1.07 -0.65
N GLU A 371 -20.83 1.70 -1.33
CA GLU A 371 -22.24 1.30 -1.31
C GLU A 371 -22.52 0.38 -2.49
N ILE A 372 -23.15 -0.77 -2.22
CA ILE A 372 -23.50 -1.75 -3.24
C ILE A 372 -24.95 -2.21 -3.11
N CYS A 373 -25.50 -2.68 -4.23
CA CYS A 373 -26.82 -3.30 -4.25
C CYS A 373 -26.75 -4.71 -3.64
N PRO A 374 -27.85 -5.22 -3.06
CA PRO A 374 -27.94 -6.62 -2.69
C PRO A 374 -27.54 -7.56 -3.84
N GLY A 375 -26.58 -8.45 -3.60
CA GLY A 375 -26.08 -9.42 -4.57
C GLY A 375 -25.05 -8.89 -5.57
N ALA A 376 -24.76 -7.58 -5.56
CA ALA A 376 -23.76 -6.98 -6.43
C ALA A 376 -22.34 -7.41 -6.04
N ALA A 377 -21.40 -7.19 -6.96
CA ALA A 377 -20.00 -7.48 -6.73
C ALA A 377 -19.29 -6.27 -6.08
N VAL A 378 -18.50 -6.54 -5.04
CA VAL A 378 -17.57 -5.58 -4.44
C VAL A 378 -16.21 -5.76 -5.11
N ASN A 379 -15.60 -4.67 -5.58
CA ASN A 379 -14.24 -4.70 -6.12
C ASN A 379 -13.32 -3.98 -5.14
N LEU A 380 -12.41 -4.73 -4.51
CA LEU A 380 -11.41 -4.19 -3.61
C LEU A 380 -10.03 -4.34 -4.22
N ILE A 381 -9.16 -3.37 -3.97
CA ILE A 381 -7.79 -3.36 -4.47
C ILE A 381 -6.82 -3.25 -3.31
N THR A 382 -5.70 -3.96 -3.38
CA THR A 382 -4.51 -3.68 -2.56
C THR A 382 -3.61 -2.71 -3.33
N LEU A 383 -3.29 -1.58 -2.71
CA LEU A 383 -2.54 -0.49 -3.35
C LEU A 383 -1.03 -0.61 -3.12
N GLU A 384 -0.62 -1.26 -2.04
CA GLU A 384 0.76 -1.35 -1.58
C GLU A 384 1.06 -2.78 -1.09
N SER A 385 2.32 -3.21 -1.21
CA SER A 385 2.88 -4.58 -1.07
C SER A 385 2.97 -5.38 -2.38
N SER A 386 4.19 -5.63 -2.87
CA SER A 386 4.45 -6.41 -4.10
C SER A 386 4.83 -7.85 -3.77
N GLY A 387 4.14 -8.81 -4.39
CA GLY A 387 4.46 -10.24 -4.35
C GLY A 387 4.11 -10.96 -3.04
N LEU A 388 3.44 -10.31 -2.09
CA LEU A 388 3.12 -10.90 -0.79
C LEU A 388 1.76 -11.61 -0.78
N PRO A 389 1.63 -12.76 -0.10
CA PRO A 389 0.36 -13.43 0.09
C PRO A 389 -0.57 -12.57 0.95
N VAL A 390 -1.81 -12.41 0.46
CA VAL A 390 -2.84 -11.60 1.10
C VAL A 390 -4.03 -12.49 1.44
N LYS A 391 -4.58 -12.27 2.62
CA LYS A 391 -5.81 -12.88 3.11
C LYS A 391 -6.86 -11.78 3.23
N TRP A 392 -7.96 -11.90 2.48
CA TRP A 392 -9.09 -11.00 2.62
C TRP A 392 -10.01 -11.49 3.73
N GLU A 393 -10.35 -10.57 4.62
CA GLU A 393 -11.22 -10.84 5.77
C GLU A 393 -12.44 -9.92 5.74
N ARG A 394 -13.58 -10.49 6.14
CA ARG A 394 -14.87 -9.81 6.26
C ARG A 394 -15.41 -9.94 7.67
N LYS A 395 -15.93 -8.83 8.19
CA LYS A 395 -16.68 -8.78 9.45
C LYS A 395 -18.05 -8.19 9.16
N ASP A 396 -19.07 -9.04 9.22
CA ASP A 396 -20.47 -8.64 9.05
C ASP A 396 -20.91 -7.77 10.24
N GLU A 397 -21.83 -6.83 10.03
CA GLU A 397 -22.36 -5.97 11.11
C GLU A 397 -22.94 -6.77 12.29
N SER A 398 -23.52 -7.95 12.03
CA SER A 398 -24.07 -8.84 13.05
C SER A 398 -23.02 -9.67 13.79
N SER A 399 -21.74 -9.63 13.37
CA SER A 399 -20.64 -10.41 13.93
C SER A 399 -19.59 -9.51 14.59
N SER A 400 -19.10 -9.92 15.76
CA SER A 400 -17.94 -9.29 16.39
C SER A 400 -16.59 -9.75 15.81
N SER A 401 -16.60 -10.86 15.07
CA SER A 401 -15.40 -11.57 14.61
C SER A 401 -15.15 -11.44 13.09
N TRP A 402 -13.88 -11.47 12.70
CA TRP A 402 -13.43 -11.48 11.30
C TRP A 402 -13.45 -12.90 10.75
N SER A 403 -13.90 -13.06 9.52
CA SER A 403 -13.92 -14.33 8.78
C SER A 403 -13.11 -14.22 7.49
N THR A 404 -12.41 -15.28 7.11
CA THR A 404 -11.62 -15.29 5.87
C THR A 404 -12.53 -15.56 4.68
N VAL A 405 -12.45 -14.71 3.65
CA VAL A 405 -13.32 -14.79 2.47
C VAL A 405 -12.57 -15.12 1.18
N ALA A 406 -11.29 -14.77 1.08
CA ALA A 406 -10.42 -15.19 -0.02
C ALA A 406 -8.94 -15.07 0.35
N THR A 407 -8.08 -15.71 -0.45
CA THR A 407 -6.62 -15.57 -0.39
C THR A 407 -6.09 -15.25 -1.79
N GLY A 408 -5.01 -14.48 -1.88
CA GLY A 408 -4.38 -14.10 -3.15
C GLY A 408 -3.00 -13.47 -2.97
N ILE A 409 -2.55 -12.67 -3.94
CA ILE A 409 -1.24 -11.99 -3.95
C ILE A 409 -1.45 -10.51 -4.22
N ALA A 410 -0.69 -9.61 -3.56
CA ALA A 410 -0.72 -8.17 -3.79
C ALA A 410 0.40 -7.67 -4.72
N PRO A 411 0.21 -6.53 -5.42
CA PRO A 411 -1.04 -5.78 -5.55
C PRO A 411 -2.02 -6.53 -6.49
N GLY A 412 -3.32 -6.48 -6.19
CA GLY A 412 -4.32 -7.19 -6.97
C GLY A 412 -5.73 -6.64 -6.78
N SER A 413 -6.54 -6.72 -7.82
CA SER A 413 -7.97 -6.44 -7.74
C SER A 413 -8.74 -7.73 -7.49
N PHE A 414 -9.59 -7.70 -6.46
CA PHE A 414 -10.41 -8.83 -6.04
C PHE A 414 -11.88 -8.46 -6.16
N LYS A 415 -12.63 -9.31 -6.87
CA LYS A 415 -14.07 -9.18 -7.06
C LYS A 415 -14.78 -10.18 -6.16
N PHE A 416 -15.55 -9.69 -5.20
CA PHE A 416 -16.36 -10.50 -4.28
C PHE A 416 -17.83 -10.42 -4.67
N SER A 417 -18.44 -11.55 -5.05
CA SER A 417 -19.85 -11.62 -5.44
C SER A 417 -20.40 -13.03 -5.17
N PRO A 418 -21.65 -13.17 -4.71
CA PRO A 418 -22.59 -12.11 -4.31
C PRO A 418 -22.34 -11.62 -2.87
N VAL A 419 -22.56 -10.33 -2.61
CA VAL A 419 -22.52 -9.75 -1.25
C VAL A 419 -23.91 -9.23 -0.87
N ASN A 420 -24.46 -9.72 0.24
CA ASN A 420 -25.84 -9.45 0.67
C ASN A 420 -25.95 -8.81 2.07
N VAL A 421 -24.84 -8.66 2.79
CA VAL A 421 -24.81 -8.15 4.17
C VAL A 421 -23.75 -7.05 4.26
N SER A 422 -24.10 -5.95 4.92
CA SER A 422 -23.17 -4.86 5.23
C SER A 422 -22.10 -5.31 6.22
N GLY A 423 -20.89 -4.76 6.09
CA GLY A 423 -19.79 -5.10 6.96
C GLY A 423 -18.48 -4.42 6.62
N LEU A 424 -17.48 -4.67 7.46
CA LEU A 424 -16.13 -4.20 7.27
C LEU A 424 -15.29 -5.25 6.55
N TRP A 425 -14.45 -4.79 5.64
CA TRP A 425 -13.52 -5.60 4.87
C TRP A 425 -12.10 -5.12 5.12
N ARG A 426 -11.14 -6.04 5.16
CA ARG A 426 -9.72 -5.70 5.22
C ARG A 426 -8.89 -6.75 4.52
N ALA A 427 -7.71 -6.36 4.06
CA ALA A 427 -6.67 -7.30 3.67
C ALA A 427 -5.72 -7.50 4.86
N ALA A 428 -5.29 -8.72 5.08
CA ALA A 428 -4.19 -9.03 5.97
C ALA A 428 -3.03 -9.57 5.13
N VAL A 429 -1.86 -8.94 5.24
CA VAL A 429 -0.63 -9.44 4.62
C VAL A 429 0.25 -10.05 5.69
N THR A 430 0.98 -11.09 5.33
CA THR A 430 1.94 -11.72 6.22
C THR A 430 3.23 -12.00 5.48
N ASN A 431 4.35 -11.69 6.14
CA ASN A 431 5.69 -12.16 5.75
C ASN A 431 6.20 -13.22 6.74
N GLY A 432 5.28 -13.98 7.35
CA GLY A 432 5.59 -14.97 8.38
C GLY A 432 5.79 -14.41 9.79
N CYS A 433 5.55 -13.12 10.01
CA CYS A 433 5.72 -12.41 11.29
C CYS A 433 4.39 -12.11 12.02
N GLY A 434 3.31 -12.76 11.60
CA GLY A 434 1.94 -12.42 11.98
C GLY A 434 1.22 -11.65 10.88
N ASP A 435 -0.11 -11.73 10.93
CA ASP A 435 -1.00 -11.06 9.98
C ASP A 435 -1.06 -9.57 10.33
N ILE A 436 -0.63 -8.71 9.40
CA ILE A 436 -0.73 -7.25 9.53
C ILE A 436 -2.00 -6.83 8.80
N PRO A 437 -3.06 -6.40 9.51
CA PRO A 437 -4.28 -5.95 8.88
C PRO A 437 -4.08 -4.56 8.25
N SER A 438 -4.68 -4.37 7.08
CA SER A 438 -4.82 -3.08 6.42
C SER A 438 -5.77 -2.15 7.17
N ASN A 439 -5.92 -0.92 6.65
CA ASN A 439 -7.13 -0.13 6.92
C ASN A 439 -8.39 -0.91 6.54
N THR A 440 -9.53 -0.55 7.13
CA THR A 440 -10.81 -1.18 6.81
C THR A 440 -11.50 -0.46 5.66
N VAL A 441 -12.19 -1.22 4.82
CA VAL A 441 -13.18 -0.75 3.85
C VAL A 441 -14.56 -1.03 4.41
N GLU A 442 -15.39 -0.01 4.51
CA GLU A 442 -16.80 -0.18 4.85
C GLU A 442 -17.59 -0.48 3.58
N VAL A 443 -18.24 -1.64 3.54
CA VAL A 443 -19.16 -2.02 2.47
C VAL A 443 -20.56 -2.01 3.03
N LYS A 444 -21.37 -1.06 2.56
CA LYS A 444 -22.77 -0.94 2.95
C LYS A 444 -23.65 -1.52 1.85
N VAL A 445 -24.37 -2.58 2.18
CA VAL A 445 -25.42 -3.13 1.32
C VAL A 445 -26.67 -2.29 1.54
N LEU A 446 -27.15 -1.66 0.46
CA LEU A 446 -28.36 -0.84 0.50
C LEU A 446 -29.60 -1.72 0.70
N ASP A 447 -30.62 -1.19 1.36
CA ASP A 447 -31.92 -1.84 1.49
C ASP A 447 -32.51 -2.17 0.11
N ALA A 448 -33.31 -3.24 0.04
CA ALA A 448 -34.00 -3.63 -1.17
C ALA A 448 -34.86 -2.47 -1.72
N ILE A 449 -34.66 -2.13 -2.99
CA ILE A 449 -35.37 -1.04 -3.65
C ILE A 449 -36.82 -1.47 -3.91
N PRO A 450 -37.83 -0.74 -3.43
CA PRO A 450 -39.24 -1.08 -3.66
C PRO A 450 -39.63 -0.91 -5.12
N THR A 451 -40.69 -1.60 -5.57
CA THR A 451 -41.21 -1.42 -6.94
C THR A 451 -41.99 -0.11 -7.08
N PRO A 452 -41.72 0.72 -8.11
CA PRO A 452 -42.51 1.92 -8.36
C PRO A 452 -43.98 1.62 -8.65
N GLN A 453 -44.87 2.44 -8.10
CA GLN A 453 -46.30 2.44 -8.39
C GLN A 453 -46.59 3.51 -9.43
N ILE A 454 -47.03 3.10 -10.62
CA ILE A 454 -47.36 3.98 -11.73
C ILE A 454 -48.69 3.53 -12.33
N THR A 455 -49.51 4.47 -12.78
CA THR A 455 -50.88 4.22 -13.27
C THR A 455 -51.02 4.59 -14.74
N ASN A 456 -51.86 3.86 -15.48
CA ASN A 456 -52.14 4.14 -16.89
C ASN A 456 -52.63 5.58 -17.09
N VAL A 457 -52.17 6.20 -18.17
CA VAL A 457 -52.52 7.57 -18.55
C VAL A 457 -53.15 7.56 -19.93
N SER A 458 -54.37 8.06 -20.02
CA SER A 458 -55.09 8.32 -21.28
C SER A 458 -54.96 9.79 -21.63
N VAL A 459 -54.53 10.08 -22.86
CA VAL A 459 -54.33 11.45 -23.36
C VAL A 459 -54.96 11.64 -24.73
N CYS A 460 -55.29 12.88 -25.03
CA CYS A 460 -55.85 13.30 -26.31
C CYS A 460 -54.78 13.92 -27.22
N PRO A 461 -55.04 14.04 -28.53
CA PRO A 461 -54.06 14.58 -29.47
C PRO A 461 -53.74 16.05 -29.13
N GLY A 462 -52.45 16.36 -29.05
CA GLY A 462 -51.95 17.69 -28.66
C GLY A 462 -51.77 17.90 -27.15
N GLU A 463 -52.14 16.94 -26.31
CA GLU A 463 -51.85 16.98 -24.88
C GLU A 463 -50.52 16.30 -24.55
N THR A 464 -49.82 16.83 -23.55
CA THR A 464 -48.62 16.19 -23.00
C THR A 464 -49.04 15.11 -21.99
N ALA A 465 -48.60 13.87 -22.18
CA ALA A 465 -48.79 12.84 -21.15
C ALA A 465 -47.83 13.06 -19.98
N LEU A 466 -48.38 13.10 -18.76
CA LEU A 466 -47.60 13.20 -17.53
C LEU A 466 -47.65 11.85 -16.80
N LEU A 467 -46.52 11.14 -16.81
CA LEU A 467 -46.33 9.95 -16.00
C LEU A 467 -45.81 10.38 -14.62
N SER A 468 -46.46 9.93 -13.54
CA SER A 468 -46.03 10.25 -12.17
C SER A 468 -45.98 8.98 -11.32
N VAL A 469 -44.98 8.91 -10.45
CA VAL A 469 -44.81 7.78 -9.52
C VAL A 469 -45.55 8.07 -8.21
N GLY A 470 -46.53 7.21 -7.87
CA GLY A 470 -47.41 7.36 -6.71
C GLY A 470 -46.77 7.04 -5.35
N ASN A 471 -45.61 6.37 -5.33
CA ASN A 471 -44.83 6.08 -4.12
C ASN A 471 -43.41 6.67 -4.19
N PRO A 472 -43.28 8.02 -4.25
CA PRO A 472 -41.97 8.66 -4.38
C PRO A 472 -41.06 8.30 -3.21
N GLN A 473 -39.77 8.12 -3.49
CA GLN A 473 -38.76 7.73 -2.51
C GLN A 473 -37.94 8.95 -2.06
N PRO A 474 -37.43 8.98 -0.82
CA PRO A 474 -36.60 10.08 -0.35
C PRO A 474 -35.29 10.19 -1.16
N ALA A 475 -34.73 11.41 -1.20
CA ALA A 475 -33.42 11.69 -1.78
C ALA A 475 -32.32 10.83 -1.09
N PRO A 476 -31.28 10.37 -1.80
CA PRO A 476 -30.86 10.73 -3.16
C PRO A 476 -31.37 9.76 -4.26
N THR A 477 -32.58 9.20 -4.14
CA THR A 477 -33.17 8.33 -5.17
C THR A 477 -33.45 9.10 -6.48
N ARG A 478 -33.08 8.51 -7.61
CA ARG A 478 -33.38 8.97 -8.98
C ARG A 478 -34.39 8.05 -9.66
N TYR A 479 -35.02 8.54 -10.71
CA TYR A 479 -36.05 7.84 -11.48
C TYR A 479 -35.50 7.62 -12.89
N VAL A 480 -35.36 6.35 -13.27
CA VAL A 480 -34.95 5.96 -14.63
C VAL A 480 -36.18 5.60 -15.41
N TRP A 481 -36.45 6.39 -16.45
CA TRP A 481 -37.59 6.23 -17.34
C TRP A 481 -37.16 5.48 -18.59
N TYR A 482 -37.98 4.52 -19.02
CA TYR A 482 -37.72 3.66 -20.16
C TYR A 482 -38.87 3.72 -21.16
N SER A 483 -38.53 3.61 -22.45
CA SER A 483 -39.49 3.17 -23.47
C SER A 483 -39.38 1.66 -23.62
N PHE A 484 -40.51 0.99 -23.85
CA PHE A 484 -40.55 -0.45 -24.08
C PHE A 484 -41.04 -0.74 -25.49
N SER A 485 -40.15 -1.30 -26.32
CA SER A 485 -40.45 -1.70 -27.70
C SER A 485 -39.74 -3.02 -28.02
N ASN A 486 -40.37 -3.88 -28.83
CA ASN A 486 -39.82 -5.17 -29.25
C ASN A 486 -39.30 -6.07 -28.11
N GLY A 487 -39.92 -6.01 -26.93
CA GLY A 487 -39.49 -6.79 -25.76
C GLY A 487 -38.27 -6.24 -25.01
N GLN A 488 -37.76 -5.06 -25.39
CA GLN A 488 -36.60 -4.43 -24.75
C GLN A 488 -36.94 -3.07 -24.14
N HIS A 489 -36.31 -2.78 -22.99
CA HIS A 489 -36.35 -1.46 -22.37
C HIS A 489 -35.17 -0.63 -22.85
N THR A 490 -35.43 0.56 -23.39
CA THR A 490 -34.42 1.57 -23.74
C THR A 490 -34.54 2.75 -22.78
N VAL A 491 -33.42 3.19 -22.21
CA VAL A 491 -33.40 4.34 -21.28
C VAL A 491 -33.73 5.60 -22.04
N LEU A 492 -34.76 6.33 -21.58
CA LEU A 492 -35.11 7.66 -22.09
C LEU A 492 -34.36 8.74 -21.32
N THR A 493 -34.43 8.67 -19.99
CA THR A 493 -33.80 9.67 -19.11
C THR A 493 -33.66 9.13 -17.68
N THR A 494 -32.76 9.77 -16.93
CA THR A 494 -32.55 9.54 -15.50
C THR A 494 -32.62 10.88 -14.78
N THR A 495 -33.59 11.06 -13.88
CA THR A 495 -33.86 12.37 -13.26
C THR A 495 -34.13 12.25 -11.77
N ALA A 496 -34.01 13.36 -11.03
CA ALA A 496 -34.45 13.43 -9.63
C ALA A 496 -35.97 13.68 -9.48
N LEU A 497 -36.66 14.00 -10.58
CA LEU A 497 -38.10 14.24 -10.61
C LEU A 497 -38.84 12.90 -10.69
N ASN A 498 -39.89 12.77 -9.88
CA ASN A 498 -40.80 11.63 -9.88
C ASN A 498 -41.81 11.65 -11.04
N GLU A 499 -41.67 12.61 -11.94
CA GLU A 499 -42.54 12.84 -13.09
C GLU A 499 -41.76 12.80 -14.40
N TYR A 500 -42.41 12.32 -15.45
CA TYR A 500 -41.91 12.36 -16.82
C TYR A 500 -42.97 12.88 -17.78
N ARG A 501 -42.59 13.88 -18.58
CA ARG A 501 -43.45 14.54 -19.56
C ARG A 501 -43.15 13.99 -20.95
N ILE A 502 -44.19 13.59 -21.67
CA ILE A 502 -44.12 13.12 -23.05
C ILE A 502 -44.85 14.16 -23.91
N PRO A 503 -44.12 15.05 -24.61
CA PRO A 503 -44.72 16.13 -25.40
C PRO A 503 -45.61 15.61 -26.54
N ASP A 504 -45.17 14.52 -27.20
CA ASP A 504 -45.86 13.89 -28.33
C ASP A 504 -46.18 12.42 -27.99
N PRO A 505 -47.24 12.15 -27.20
CA PRO A 505 -47.53 10.81 -26.75
C PRO A 505 -48.05 9.92 -27.89
N THR A 506 -47.44 8.74 -28.05
CA THR A 506 -47.94 7.66 -28.91
C THR A 506 -48.49 6.51 -28.07
N ASN A 507 -49.30 5.64 -28.67
CA ASN A 507 -49.67 4.36 -28.06
C ASN A 507 -48.43 3.49 -27.83
N ALA A 508 -47.90 3.54 -26.60
CA ALA A 508 -46.65 2.90 -26.24
C ALA A 508 -46.62 2.53 -24.75
N THR A 509 -45.80 1.54 -24.44
CA THR A 509 -45.53 1.11 -23.06
C THR A 509 -44.31 1.85 -22.54
N TYR A 510 -44.44 2.45 -21.36
CA TYR A 510 -43.35 3.08 -20.65
C TYR A 510 -43.10 2.33 -19.35
N SER A 511 -41.86 2.39 -18.86
CA SER A 511 -41.51 1.78 -17.58
C SER A 511 -40.67 2.72 -16.75
N VAL A 512 -40.73 2.55 -15.43
CA VAL A 512 -39.91 3.30 -14.49
C VAL A 512 -39.28 2.35 -13.48
N ALA A 513 -38.05 2.65 -13.08
CA ALA A 513 -37.37 2.03 -11.95
C ALA A 513 -36.74 3.12 -11.08
N PHE A 514 -36.66 2.85 -9.77
CA PHE A 514 -35.85 3.67 -8.88
C PHE A 514 -34.37 3.32 -9.06
N GLU A 515 -33.54 4.35 -9.12
CA GLU A 515 -32.09 4.26 -9.06
C GLU A 515 -31.60 4.85 -7.74
N ARG A 516 -30.83 4.09 -6.96
CA ARG A 516 -30.15 4.61 -5.77
C ARG A 516 -28.67 4.25 -5.87
N VAL A 517 -27.81 5.26 -6.03
CA VAL A 517 -26.34 5.09 -6.06
C VAL A 517 -25.91 4.05 -7.12
N GLY A 518 -26.50 4.13 -8.31
CA GLY A 518 -26.21 3.23 -9.45
C GLY A 518 -26.97 1.89 -9.43
N CYS A 519 -27.71 1.58 -8.37
CA CYS A 519 -28.55 0.38 -8.28
C CYS A 519 -29.93 0.63 -8.89
N ILE A 520 -30.32 -0.14 -9.91
CA ILE A 520 -31.64 -0.06 -10.53
C ILE A 520 -32.55 -1.13 -9.94
N GLY A 521 -33.65 -0.70 -9.31
CA GLY A 521 -34.67 -1.59 -8.75
C GLY A 521 -35.54 -2.29 -9.80
N PRO A 522 -36.53 -3.09 -9.36
CA PRO A 522 -37.51 -3.71 -10.25
C PRO A 522 -38.28 -2.65 -11.06
N LYS A 523 -38.52 -2.94 -12.35
CA LYS A 523 -39.25 -2.05 -13.26
C LYS A 523 -40.76 -2.24 -13.11
N SER A 524 -41.49 -1.14 -13.13
CA SER A 524 -42.95 -1.12 -13.25
C SER A 524 -43.34 -0.55 -14.60
N SER A 525 -44.34 -1.12 -15.29
CA SER A 525 -44.71 -0.75 -16.66
C SER A 525 -46.14 -0.25 -16.74
N VAL A 526 -46.37 0.69 -17.65
CA VAL A 526 -47.63 1.40 -17.83
C VAL A 526 -47.92 1.61 -19.32
N GLN A 527 -49.19 1.60 -19.70
CA GLN A 527 -49.61 1.99 -21.05
C GLN A 527 -49.98 3.48 -21.08
N VAL A 528 -49.43 4.20 -22.06
CA VAL A 528 -49.94 5.50 -22.47
C VAL A 528 -50.85 5.26 -23.67
N ALA A 529 -52.14 5.56 -23.49
CA ALA A 529 -53.14 5.40 -24.54
C ALA A 529 -53.45 6.77 -25.17
N LEU A 530 -53.14 6.91 -26.46
CA LEU A 530 -53.54 8.06 -27.26
C LEU A 530 -54.91 7.76 -27.88
N HIS A 531 -55.93 8.51 -27.46
CA HIS A 531 -57.28 8.43 -28.01
C HIS A 531 -57.47 9.42 -29.16
N ASN A 532 -58.29 9.07 -30.14
CA ASN A 532 -58.62 9.99 -31.25
C ASN A 532 -59.48 11.15 -30.74
N SER A 533 -59.34 12.33 -31.36
CA SER A 533 -60.24 13.47 -31.14
C SER A 533 -61.69 13.11 -31.48
N ALA A 534 -62.65 13.77 -30.82
CA ALA A 534 -64.06 13.65 -31.19
C ALA A 534 -64.31 14.27 -32.58
N LEU A 535 -65.39 13.84 -33.24
CA LEU A 535 -65.80 14.39 -34.54
C LEU A 535 -66.26 15.85 -34.39
N VAL A 536 -65.80 16.74 -35.27
CA VAL A 536 -66.23 18.16 -35.29
C VAL A 536 -67.75 18.23 -35.54
N PRO A 537 -68.52 18.92 -34.68
CA PRO A 537 -69.96 19.08 -34.84
C PRO A 537 -70.32 19.92 -36.07
N ALA A 538 -71.51 19.70 -36.62
CA ALA A 538 -72.06 20.58 -37.65
C ALA A 538 -72.37 21.97 -37.07
N ALA A 539 -72.40 22.98 -37.94
CA ALA A 539 -72.67 24.36 -37.55
C ALA A 539 -74.04 24.48 -36.83
N PRO A 540 -74.12 25.18 -35.68
CA PRO A 540 -75.39 25.51 -35.07
C PRO A 540 -76.22 26.42 -35.99
N TYR A 541 -77.54 26.42 -35.80
CA TYR A 541 -78.45 27.20 -36.63
C TYR A 541 -79.48 27.95 -35.80
N ILE A 542 -79.99 29.02 -36.38
CA ILE A 542 -81.10 29.79 -35.84
C ILE A 542 -82.40 29.26 -36.43
N ASN A 543 -83.40 28.96 -35.59
CA ASN A 543 -84.75 28.60 -36.03
C ASN A 543 -85.74 29.67 -35.53
N VAL A 544 -86.32 30.44 -36.45
CA VAL A 544 -87.28 31.49 -36.12
C VAL A 544 -88.68 30.97 -36.47
N THR A 545 -89.45 30.53 -35.46
CA THR A 545 -90.77 29.94 -35.69
C THR A 545 -91.94 30.92 -35.52
N THR A 546 -91.72 32.15 -35.04
CA THR A 546 -92.80 33.16 -34.90
C THR A 546 -92.29 34.61 -35.00
N THR A 547 -92.96 35.42 -35.82
CA THR A 547 -92.95 36.89 -35.77
C THR A 547 -93.82 37.40 -34.59
N PRO A 548 -93.47 38.45 -33.82
CA PRO A 548 -92.28 39.30 -33.92
C PRO A 548 -91.12 38.84 -33.01
N VAL A 549 -89.92 39.09 -33.49
CA VAL A 549 -88.64 38.56 -32.99
C VAL A 549 -88.16 39.35 -31.76
N TYR A 550 -88.48 38.87 -30.57
CA TYR A 550 -87.80 39.30 -29.34
C TYR A 550 -86.95 38.18 -28.70
N ASN A 551 -87.13 36.92 -29.12
CA ASN A 551 -86.48 35.76 -28.51
C ASN A 551 -85.99 34.78 -29.60
N VAL A 552 -84.88 35.08 -30.28
CA VAL A 552 -84.29 34.10 -31.20
C VAL A 552 -83.61 33.00 -30.40
N LYS A 553 -83.84 31.75 -30.77
CA LYS A 553 -83.18 30.60 -30.17
C LYS A 553 -82.17 30.00 -31.13
N ILE A 554 -81.04 29.57 -30.58
CA ILE A 554 -79.97 28.91 -31.33
C ILE A 554 -80.00 27.42 -30.98
N TYR A 555 -79.96 26.59 -32.01
CA TYR A 555 -80.09 25.14 -31.91
C TYR A 555 -78.78 24.46 -32.31
N LYS A 556 -78.40 23.40 -31.59
CA LYS A 556 -77.31 22.51 -32.03
C LYS A 556 -77.79 21.67 -33.21
N ASN A 557 -76.98 21.56 -34.25
CA ASN A 557 -77.26 20.70 -35.41
C ASN A 557 -76.62 19.32 -35.21
N ASN A 558 -77.16 18.51 -34.29
CA ASN A 558 -76.51 17.26 -33.90
C ASN A 558 -77.08 16.05 -34.66
N THR A 559 -76.25 15.37 -35.46
CA THR A 559 -76.47 13.98 -35.85
C THR A 559 -75.95 13.07 -34.74
N SER A 560 -76.85 12.32 -34.09
CA SER A 560 -76.58 11.47 -32.93
C SER A 560 -75.65 10.28 -33.25
N ALA A 561 -74.35 10.48 -33.18
CA ALA A 561 -73.41 9.39 -32.95
C ALA A 561 -73.35 9.12 -31.43
N GLY A 562 -73.85 7.96 -31.00
CA GLY A 562 -73.93 7.59 -29.58
C GLY A 562 -72.56 7.64 -28.89
N GLY A 563 -72.49 8.25 -27.71
CA GLY A 563 -71.28 8.32 -26.87
C GLY A 563 -70.50 9.63 -26.89
N VAL A 564 -71.08 10.71 -27.41
CA VAL A 564 -70.46 12.03 -27.50
C VAL A 564 -71.35 13.11 -26.87
N SER A 565 -70.78 13.95 -26.00
CA SER A 565 -71.46 15.08 -25.34
C SER A 565 -71.15 16.39 -26.07
N TYR A 566 -72.13 17.29 -26.22
CA TYR A 566 -71.98 18.54 -26.96
C TYR A 566 -72.10 19.77 -26.06
N TYR A 567 -71.21 20.74 -26.24
CA TYR A 567 -71.08 21.92 -25.38
C TYR A 567 -71.03 23.20 -26.22
N TRP A 568 -71.77 24.22 -25.78
CA TRP A 568 -71.73 25.55 -26.40
C TRP A 568 -70.44 26.29 -26.05
N GLN A 569 -69.91 27.04 -27.02
CA GLN A 569 -68.74 27.90 -26.85
C GLN A 569 -69.04 29.31 -27.36
N THR A 570 -68.58 30.33 -26.64
CA THR A 570 -68.69 31.76 -27.04
C THR A 570 -67.39 32.30 -27.64
N GLN A 571 -66.31 31.52 -27.57
CA GLN A 571 -64.99 31.84 -28.12
C GLN A 571 -64.45 30.60 -28.85
N SER A 572 -63.66 30.81 -29.89
CA SER A 572 -63.10 29.72 -30.68
C SER A 572 -62.09 28.88 -29.89
N ASP A 573 -61.42 29.48 -28.90
CA ASP A 573 -60.22 28.91 -28.27
C ASP A 573 -60.44 28.46 -26.82
N VAL A 574 -61.58 28.85 -26.23
CA VAL A 574 -61.94 28.50 -24.84
C VAL A 574 -62.88 27.30 -24.86
N ILE A 575 -62.67 26.39 -23.92
CA ILE A 575 -63.56 25.25 -23.66
C ILE A 575 -64.41 25.58 -22.43
N ASP A 576 -65.69 25.77 -22.66
CA ASP A 576 -66.74 25.81 -21.66
C ASP A 576 -67.40 24.43 -21.56
N VAL A 577 -67.37 23.87 -20.35
CA VAL A 577 -67.91 22.53 -20.02
C VAL A 577 -69.26 22.60 -19.30
N THR A 578 -69.78 23.81 -19.07
CA THR A 578 -70.96 24.00 -18.22
C THR A 578 -72.26 23.92 -19.01
N ASN A 579 -72.26 24.33 -20.28
CA ASN A 579 -73.48 24.49 -21.06
C ASN A 579 -73.71 23.37 -22.09
N GLN A 580 -74.42 22.33 -21.66
CA GLN A 580 -74.81 21.18 -22.49
C GLN A 580 -76.21 21.32 -23.12
N ALA A 581 -76.94 22.41 -22.89
CA ALA A 581 -78.31 22.56 -23.38
C ALA A 581 -78.39 22.38 -24.91
N ASP A 582 -79.45 21.75 -25.43
CA ASP A 582 -79.65 21.61 -26.88
C ASP A 582 -79.98 22.94 -27.56
N VAL A 583 -80.50 23.89 -26.78
CA VAL A 583 -80.98 25.19 -27.22
C VAL A 583 -80.52 26.27 -26.23
N ILE A 584 -80.09 27.42 -26.75
CA ILE A 584 -79.80 28.62 -25.96
C ILE A 584 -80.63 29.81 -26.47
N ASP A 585 -81.14 30.63 -25.55
CA ASP A 585 -81.84 31.88 -25.87
C ASP A 585 -80.82 32.95 -26.24
N MET A 586 -81.10 33.77 -27.27
CA MET A 586 -80.25 34.81 -27.88
C MET A 586 -79.37 35.53 -26.85
N PRO A 587 -78.15 35.04 -26.58
CA PRO A 587 -77.25 35.73 -25.69
C PRO A 587 -76.66 36.89 -26.52
N ALA A 588 -75.99 37.84 -25.87
CA ALA A 588 -75.51 39.07 -26.50
C ALA A 588 -74.90 38.87 -27.90
N SER A 589 -74.96 39.91 -28.75
CA SER A 589 -74.39 39.87 -30.11
C SER A 589 -73.00 39.24 -30.11
N GLY A 590 -72.80 38.21 -30.93
CA GLY A 590 -71.57 37.42 -30.86
C GLY A 590 -71.58 36.19 -31.75
N LEU A 591 -70.44 35.50 -31.77
CA LEU A 591 -70.27 34.21 -32.46
C LEU A 591 -70.46 33.09 -31.45
N TYR A 592 -71.24 32.09 -31.83
CA TYR A 592 -71.48 30.90 -31.02
C TYR A 592 -71.03 29.66 -31.79
N TYR A 593 -70.30 28.78 -31.10
CA TYR A 593 -69.77 27.54 -31.63
C TYR A 593 -70.28 26.35 -30.82
N VAL A 594 -70.15 25.15 -31.38
CA VAL A 594 -70.39 23.90 -30.67
C VAL A 594 -69.11 23.07 -30.72
N ARG A 595 -68.73 22.50 -29.58
CA ARG A 595 -67.69 21.46 -29.48
C ARG A 595 -68.30 20.18 -28.94
N SER A 596 -67.65 19.07 -29.24
CA SER A 596 -68.05 17.74 -28.78
C SER A 596 -66.93 17.06 -27.98
N MET A 597 -67.29 16.21 -27.04
CA MET A 597 -66.38 15.43 -26.19
C MET A 597 -66.76 13.96 -26.29
N ASN A 598 -65.80 13.10 -26.66
CA ASN A 598 -66.03 11.66 -26.75
C ASN A 598 -65.99 10.97 -25.37
N ALA A 599 -66.37 9.69 -25.31
CA ALA A 599 -66.34 8.88 -24.09
C ALA A 599 -64.94 8.74 -23.45
N SER A 600 -63.86 8.98 -24.21
CA SER A 600 -62.47 9.00 -23.72
C SER A 600 -62.04 10.36 -23.17
N GLY A 601 -62.92 11.36 -23.22
CA GLY A 601 -62.67 12.73 -22.74
C GLY A 601 -61.97 13.66 -23.73
N CYS A 602 -61.81 13.25 -25.00
CA CYS A 602 -61.18 14.08 -26.01
C CYS A 602 -62.16 15.01 -26.70
N TRP A 603 -61.75 16.28 -26.80
CA TRP A 603 -62.49 17.32 -27.49
C TRP A 603 -62.32 17.24 -29.01
N SER A 604 -63.34 17.69 -29.73
CA SER A 604 -63.24 18.02 -31.16
C SER A 604 -62.76 19.46 -31.36
N GLY A 605 -62.42 19.79 -32.61
CA GLY A 605 -62.33 21.18 -33.04
C GLY A 605 -63.68 21.91 -32.94
N VAL A 606 -63.65 23.24 -33.03
CA VAL A 606 -64.89 24.04 -33.07
C VAL A 606 -65.67 23.79 -34.36
N SER A 607 -67.01 23.81 -34.25
CA SER A 607 -67.88 23.93 -35.42
C SER A 607 -67.63 25.25 -36.17
N GLU A 608 -68.12 25.37 -37.40
CA GLU A 608 -68.34 26.70 -37.98
C GLU A 608 -69.28 27.51 -37.05
N PRO A 609 -69.01 28.81 -36.83
CA PRO A 609 -69.82 29.61 -35.92
C PRO A 609 -71.16 30.01 -36.54
N VAL A 610 -72.15 30.23 -35.67
CA VAL A 610 -73.33 31.02 -36.00
C VAL A 610 -73.17 32.43 -35.45
N GLU A 611 -73.35 33.44 -36.31
CA GLU A 611 -73.36 34.83 -35.89
C GLU A 611 -74.78 35.23 -35.45
N VAL A 612 -74.86 35.75 -34.24
CA VAL A 612 -76.07 36.25 -33.63
C VAL A 612 -75.93 37.76 -33.54
N VAL A 613 -76.79 38.47 -34.24
CA VAL A 613 -76.85 39.93 -34.17
C VAL A 613 -78.04 40.27 -33.27
N ASN A 614 -77.78 40.86 -32.10
CA ASN A 614 -78.86 41.44 -31.31
C ASN A 614 -79.43 42.62 -32.11
N HIS A 615 -80.68 42.48 -32.51
CA HIS A 615 -81.35 43.43 -33.39
C HIS A 615 -81.95 44.63 -32.65
N VAL A 616 -81.79 44.72 -31.33
CA VAL A 616 -82.22 45.90 -30.57
C VAL A 616 -81.35 47.08 -31.03
N PRO A 617 -81.90 48.08 -31.75
CA PRO A 617 -81.16 49.28 -32.12
C PRO A 617 -80.64 49.96 -30.85
N SER A 618 -79.38 50.39 -30.88
CA SER A 618 -78.80 51.16 -29.78
C SER A 618 -79.72 52.32 -29.39
N GLN A 619 -80.01 52.47 -28.10
CA GLN A 619 -80.77 53.61 -27.58
C GLN A 619 -79.91 54.89 -27.50
N THR A 620 -78.73 54.90 -28.13
CA THR A 620 -77.82 56.05 -28.12
C THR A 620 -78.53 57.31 -28.56
N GLN A 621 -78.71 58.22 -27.61
CA GLN A 621 -79.13 59.58 -27.87
C GLN A 621 -77.90 60.35 -28.38
N TYR A 622 -78.06 61.14 -29.43
CA TYR A 622 -77.02 62.10 -29.78
C TYR A 622 -76.97 63.18 -28.71
N ALA A 623 -75.78 63.42 -28.15
CA ALA A 623 -75.57 64.54 -27.24
C ALA A 623 -75.69 65.85 -28.04
N ALA A 624 -76.68 66.67 -27.72
CA ALA A 624 -77.07 67.85 -28.50
C ALA A 624 -75.99 68.95 -28.64
N ALA A 625 -74.86 68.86 -27.94
CA ALA A 625 -73.97 70.00 -27.74
C ALA A 625 -72.73 70.07 -28.66
N GLN A 626 -72.35 69.02 -29.40
CA GLN A 626 -71.06 69.01 -30.13
C GLN A 626 -71.08 68.13 -31.40
N ILE A 627 -71.99 68.38 -32.35
CA ILE A 627 -71.94 67.74 -33.65
C ILE A 627 -71.76 68.77 -34.77
N ASN A 628 -70.82 68.52 -35.66
CA ASN A 628 -70.59 69.38 -36.82
C ASN A 628 -71.67 69.10 -37.89
N TYR A 629 -71.94 70.06 -38.76
CA TYR A 629 -72.89 69.86 -39.86
C TYR A 629 -72.49 70.63 -41.11
N ALA A 630 -72.92 70.11 -42.26
CA ALA A 630 -72.92 70.80 -43.53
C ALA A 630 -74.38 71.07 -43.94
N ARG A 631 -74.71 72.33 -44.25
CA ARG A 631 -76.06 72.74 -44.64
C ARG A 631 -76.08 73.19 -46.09
N THR A 632 -77.03 72.67 -46.86
CA THR A 632 -77.26 73.04 -48.26
C THR A 632 -78.60 73.75 -48.37
N TYR A 633 -78.62 74.90 -49.04
CA TYR A 633 -79.82 75.68 -49.30
C TYR A 633 -80.17 75.57 -50.78
N THR A 634 -81.42 75.23 -51.08
CA THR A 634 -81.96 75.19 -52.44
C THR A 634 -83.04 76.25 -52.56
N PHE A 635 -82.77 77.31 -53.33
CA PHE A 635 -83.74 78.37 -53.58
C PHE A 635 -84.77 77.89 -54.60
N LEU A 636 -86.05 77.89 -54.21
CA LEU A 636 -87.17 77.44 -55.05
C LEU A 636 -87.89 78.63 -55.71
N GLU A 637 -87.74 79.82 -55.12
CA GLU A 637 -88.15 81.10 -55.71
C GLU A 637 -86.94 82.03 -55.88
N PRO A 638 -86.97 82.97 -56.85
CA PRO A 638 -85.92 83.99 -56.99
C PRO A 638 -85.80 84.84 -55.71
N SER A 639 -84.65 84.77 -55.03
CA SER A 639 -84.36 85.61 -53.86
C SER A 639 -83.67 86.91 -54.26
N THR A 640 -84.09 88.04 -53.68
CA THR A 640 -83.45 89.36 -53.85
C THR A 640 -82.51 89.71 -52.69
N GLU A 641 -82.30 88.81 -51.74
CA GLU A 641 -81.48 89.09 -50.57
C GLU A 641 -79.99 88.74 -50.80
N THR A 642 -79.12 89.73 -50.64
CA THR A 642 -77.70 89.51 -50.33
C THR A 642 -77.55 89.27 -48.84
N THR A 643 -77.95 88.10 -48.33
CA THR A 643 -77.98 87.84 -46.89
C THR A 643 -76.97 86.79 -46.43
N TYR A 644 -76.55 86.98 -45.17
CA TYR A 644 -75.65 86.08 -44.45
C TYR A 644 -76.37 84.73 -44.25
N PRO A 645 -75.65 83.59 -44.15
CA PRO A 645 -76.27 82.28 -43.95
C PRO A 645 -77.26 82.19 -42.77
N ALA A 646 -77.09 83.02 -41.74
CA ALA A 646 -77.95 83.07 -40.56
C ALA A 646 -79.40 83.50 -40.88
N ASP A 647 -79.60 84.35 -41.90
CA ASP A 647 -80.93 84.81 -42.28
C ASP A 647 -81.70 83.69 -42.99
N LEU A 648 -81.00 82.88 -43.80
CA LEU A 648 -81.54 81.72 -44.50
C LEU A 648 -81.99 80.61 -43.54
N ASP A 649 -81.37 80.48 -42.37
CA ASP A 649 -81.74 79.50 -41.34
C ASP A 649 -83.09 79.81 -40.66
N THR A 650 -83.45 81.09 -40.61
CA THR A 650 -84.69 81.57 -40.00
C THR A 650 -85.90 81.45 -40.93
N GLU A 651 -85.68 81.26 -42.24
CA GLU A 651 -86.77 81.04 -43.19
C GLU A 651 -87.53 79.75 -42.81
N SER A 652 -88.84 79.90 -42.70
CA SER A 652 -89.76 78.90 -42.15
C SER A 652 -90.74 78.38 -43.19
N ASP A 653 -90.79 79.00 -44.37
CA ASP A 653 -91.61 78.62 -45.52
C ASP A 653 -90.84 77.67 -46.45
N PRO A 654 -91.20 76.36 -46.49
CA PRO A 654 -90.52 75.39 -47.34
C PRO A 654 -90.78 75.59 -48.83
N SER A 655 -91.73 76.45 -49.23
CA SER A 655 -91.99 76.75 -50.65
C SER A 655 -90.98 77.73 -51.27
N LYS A 656 -90.29 78.51 -50.44
CA LYS A 656 -89.28 79.49 -50.88
C LYS A 656 -87.88 78.92 -50.89
N ILE A 657 -87.54 78.14 -49.86
CA ILE A 657 -86.20 77.57 -49.68
C ILE A 657 -86.28 76.15 -49.09
N GLY A 658 -85.57 75.22 -49.71
CA GLY A 658 -85.31 73.90 -49.16
C GLY A 658 -84.00 73.90 -48.36
N ILE A 659 -84.06 73.49 -47.09
CA ILE A 659 -82.89 73.40 -46.21
C ILE A 659 -82.58 71.93 -45.90
N ASN A 660 -81.38 71.46 -46.27
CA ASN A 660 -80.89 70.13 -45.93
C ASN A 660 -79.65 70.23 -45.03
N SER A 661 -79.74 69.70 -43.81
CA SER A 661 -78.64 69.67 -42.83
C SER A 661 -78.09 68.25 -42.72
N THR A 662 -76.83 68.05 -43.09
CA THR A 662 -76.11 66.78 -42.89
C THR A 662 -75.21 66.91 -41.66
N TYR A 663 -75.55 66.18 -40.61
CA TYR A 663 -74.80 66.11 -39.36
C TYR A 663 -73.69 65.07 -39.47
N ILE A 664 -72.48 65.43 -39.07
CA ILE A 664 -71.26 64.63 -39.16
C ILE A 664 -70.66 64.40 -37.78
N ASP A 665 -70.18 63.18 -37.53
CA ASP A 665 -69.50 62.83 -36.28
C ASP A 665 -68.09 63.45 -36.16
N GLY A 666 -67.40 63.19 -35.05
CA GLY A 666 -66.03 63.67 -34.81
C GLY A 666 -64.97 63.16 -35.78
N LEU A 667 -65.29 62.15 -36.61
CA LEU A 667 -64.43 61.61 -37.66
C LEU A 667 -64.84 62.10 -39.06
N GLY A 668 -65.82 63.01 -39.16
CA GLY A 668 -66.28 63.61 -40.41
C GLY A 668 -67.26 62.75 -41.20
N ARG A 669 -67.84 61.70 -40.59
CA ARG A 669 -68.78 60.79 -41.27
C ARG A 669 -70.22 61.24 -41.05
N PRO A 670 -71.10 61.22 -42.07
CA PRO A 670 -72.50 61.62 -41.93
C PRO A 670 -73.26 60.60 -41.08
N VAL A 671 -73.92 61.07 -40.00
CA VAL A 671 -74.74 60.23 -39.10
C VAL A 671 -76.23 60.49 -39.21
N GLN A 672 -76.62 61.70 -39.60
CA GLN A 672 -78.03 62.07 -39.78
C GLN A 672 -78.16 63.15 -40.86
N SER A 673 -79.14 63.02 -41.75
CA SER A 673 -79.55 64.07 -42.68
C SER A 673 -80.96 64.52 -42.34
N VAL A 674 -81.16 65.81 -42.13
CA VAL A 674 -82.46 66.42 -41.79
C VAL A 674 -82.85 67.41 -42.86
N GLN A 675 -83.96 67.15 -43.54
CA GLN A 675 -84.59 68.10 -44.45
C GLN A 675 -85.71 68.82 -43.70
N LYS A 676 -85.54 70.14 -43.52
CA LYS A 676 -86.44 70.98 -42.73
C LYS A 676 -87.81 71.05 -43.41
N LYS A 677 -88.88 70.72 -42.67
CA LYS A 677 -90.28 70.81 -43.12
C LYS A 677 -90.58 70.19 -44.50
N ALA A 678 -89.87 69.13 -44.88
CA ALA A 678 -90.02 68.50 -46.19
C ALA A 678 -91.32 67.67 -46.32
N SER A 679 -91.98 67.30 -45.22
CA SER A 679 -93.24 66.56 -45.27
C SER A 679 -94.42 67.48 -45.66
N PRO A 680 -95.52 66.93 -46.24
CA PRO A 680 -96.75 67.69 -46.49
C PRO A 680 -97.38 68.30 -45.23
N THR A 681 -97.08 67.75 -44.05
CA THR A 681 -97.54 68.24 -42.74
C THR A 681 -96.61 69.30 -42.14
N GLY A 682 -95.55 69.70 -42.83
CA GLY A 682 -94.58 70.69 -42.36
C GLY A 682 -93.63 70.16 -41.27
N ASN A 683 -93.41 68.84 -41.23
CA ASN A 683 -92.44 68.20 -40.33
C ASN A 683 -91.15 67.83 -41.08
N ASP A 684 -90.09 67.58 -40.30
CA ASP A 684 -88.77 67.25 -40.84
C ASP A 684 -88.71 65.81 -41.38
N GLN A 685 -88.07 65.63 -42.54
CA GLN A 685 -87.69 64.30 -43.03
C GLN A 685 -86.27 63.99 -42.59
N VAL A 686 -86.08 62.83 -41.97
CA VAL A 686 -84.82 62.46 -41.32
C VAL A 686 -84.34 61.11 -41.85
N THR A 687 -83.09 61.05 -42.28
CA THR A 687 -82.38 59.80 -42.66
C THR A 687 -81.22 59.60 -41.71
N VAL A 688 -80.99 58.35 -41.27
CA VAL A 688 -80.01 58.02 -40.22
C VAL A 688 -79.03 56.98 -40.74
N LEU A 689 -77.77 57.09 -40.35
CA LEU A 689 -76.71 56.15 -40.69
C LEU A 689 -76.05 55.68 -39.40
N GLU A 690 -75.86 54.36 -39.25
CA GLU A 690 -75.16 53.78 -38.11
C GLU A 690 -73.86 53.10 -38.57
N TYR A 691 -72.79 53.44 -37.88
CA TYR A 691 -71.47 52.85 -38.06
C TYR A 691 -71.15 51.93 -36.90
N ASP A 692 -70.41 50.87 -37.16
CA ASP A 692 -69.83 50.04 -36.10
C ASP A 692 -68.62 50.70 -35.43
N GLU A 693 -68.06 50.04 -34.42
CA GLU A 693 -66.87 50.51 -33.67
C GLU A 693 -65.63 50.66 -34.57
N ALA A 694 -65.54 49.90 -35.66
CA ALA A 694 -64.48 50.01 -36.66
C ALA A 694 -64.74 51.16 -37.66
N GLY A 695 -65.90 51.80 -37.61
CA GLY A 695 -66.27 52.94 -38.41
C GLY A 695 -66.87 52.64 -39.78
N ARG A 696 -67.34 51.41 -39.97
CA ARG A 696 -67.92 50.90 -41.21
C ARG A 696 -69.42 51.09 -41.16
N LYS A 697 -70.04 51.45 -42.28
CA LYS A 697 -71.49 51.62 -42.37
C LYS A 697 -72.16 50.25 -42.29
N VAL A 698 -72.80 49.94 -41.16
CA VAL A 698 -73.42 48.63 -40.91
C VAL A 698 -74.94 48.68 -41.07
N ARG A 699 -75.58 49.82 -40.74
CA ARG A 699 -77.02 50.02 -40.98
C ARG A 699 -77.28 51.30 -41.73
N ASP A 700 -78.09 51.17 -42.78
CA ASP A 700 -78.61 52.28 -43.58
C ASP A 700 -80.13 52.35 -43.37
N TYR A 701 -80.56 53.33 -42.59
CA TYR A 701 -81.94 53.41 -42.13
C TYR A 701 -82.83 54.11 -43.15
N LEU A 702 -84.03 53.58 -43.37
CA LEU A 702 -85.01 54.22 -44.24
C LEU A 702 -85.43 55.60 -43.67
N PRO A 703 -85.67 56.61 -44.53
CA PRO A 703 -86.08 57.93 -44.07
C PRO A 703 -87.41 57.91 -43.33
N TYR A 704 -87.54 58.66 -42.24
CA TYR A 704 -88.80 58.82 -41.50
C TYR A 704 -89.21 60.29 -41.38
N ILE A 705 -90.48 60.53 -41.10
CA ILE A 705 -90.99 61.87 -40.79
C ILE A 705 -90.99 62.06 -39.26
N SER A 706 -90.30 63.09 -38.79
CA SER A 706 -90.25 63.47 -37.38
C SER A 706 -91.60 64.06 -36.93
N THR A 707 -91.81 64.12 -35.62
CA THR A 707 -92.92 64.89 -35.02
C THR A 707 -92.62 66.37 -34.90
N GLU A 708 -91.42 66.80 -35.30
CA GLU A 708 -90.90 68.16 -35.21
C GLU A 708 -90.56 68.71 -36.60
N GLY A 709 -90.64 70.03 -36.77
CA GLY A 709 -90.36 70.76 -38.01
C GLY A 709 -89.27 71.84 -37.87
N SER A 710 -88.32 71.66 -36.95
CA SER A 710 -87.32 72.67 -36.61
C SER A 710 -86.13 72.70 -37.58
N GLY A 711 -85.83 71.59 -38.25
CA GLY A 711 -84.64 71.42 -39.08
C GLY A 711 -83.34 71.13 -38.30
N ASP A 712 -83.46 70.91 -36.98
CA ASP A 712 -82.34 70.60 -36.09
C ASP A 712 -82.09 69.08 -35.98
N LEU A 713 -80.95 68.72 -35.38
CA LEU A 713 -80.57 67.35 -35.07
C LEU A 713 -81.62 66.69 -34.19
N LYS A 714 -82.13 65.52 -34.61
CA LYS A 714 -83.01 64.70 -33.76
C LYS A 714 -82.15 63.87 -32.83
N THR A 715 -82.27 64.11 -31.52
CA THR A 715 -81.44 63.47 -30.49
C THR A 715 -81.78 62.01 -30.24
N ALA A 716 -83.01 61.58 -30.53
CA ALA A 716 -83.44 60.18 -30.37
C ALA A 716 -84.05 59.63 -31.68
N PRO A 717 -83.26 59.51 -32.76
CA PRO A 717 -83.83 59.20 -34.07
C PRO A 717 -84.19 57.72 -34.23
N PHE A 718 -83.46 56.79 -33.61
CA PHE A 718 -83.73 55.34 -33.75
C PHE A 718 -85.09 54.93 -33.12
N PRO A 719 -85.46 55.38 -31.91
CA PRO A 719 -86.81 55.13 -31.38
C PRO A 719 -87.91 55.83 -32.21
N GLN A 720 -87.66 57.06 -32.67
CA GLN A 720 -88.64 57.79 -33.49
C GLN A 720 -88.91 57.09 -34.83
N GLN A 721 -87.85 56.66 -35.51
CA GLN A 721 -87.95 55.94 -36.78
C GLN A 721 -88.65 54.59 -36.63
N ARG A 722 -88.35 53.85 -35.55
CA ARG A 722 -89.05 52.60 -35.21
C ARG A 722 -90.55 52.82 -35.01
N ASN A 723 -90.93 53.87 -34.30
CA ASN A 723 -92.35 54.18 -34.07
C ASN A 723 -93.07 54.57 -35.38
N PHE A 724 -92.38 55.27 -36.27
CA PHE A 724 -92.91 55.62 -37.59
C PHE A 724 -93.23 54.37 -38.43
N TYR A 725 -92.30 53.42 -38.53
CA TYR A 725 -92.53 52.16 -39.28
C TYR A 725 -93.30 51.10 -38.49
N GLY A 726 -93.45 51.23 -37.17
CA GLY A 726 -94.13 50.23 -36.33
C GLY A 726 -95.64 50.40 -36.22
N THR A 727 -96.20 51.53 -36.67
CA THR A 727 -97.62 51.89 -36.43
C THR A 727 -98.57 51.53 -37.59
N GLY A 728 -98.09 50.88 -38.65
CA GLY A 728 -98.92 50.22 -39.68
C GLY A 728 -99.90 51.12 -40.44
N GLY A 729 -99.53 52.37 -40.72
CA GLY A 729 -100.30 53.30 -41.55
C GLY A 729 -100.06 53.13 -43.06
N GLU A 730 -99.76 54.22 -43.77
CA GLU A 730 -99.48 54.26 -45.23
C GLU A 730 -98.12 53.65 -45.63
N VAL A 731 -97.32 53.22 -44.64
CA VAL A 731 -96.03 52.56 -44.83
C VAL A 731 -96.09 51.13 -44.32
N ALA A 732 -95.35 50.22 -44.98
CA ALA A 732 -95.28 48.83 -44.56
C ALA A 732 -94.76 48.72 -43.12
N ALA A 733 -95.51 48.02 -42.27
CA ALA A 733 -95.14 47.85 -40.88
C ALA A 733 -93.92 46.94 -40.78
N SER A 734 -92.83 47.43 -40.20
CA SER A 734 -91.65 46.62 -39.91
C SER A 734 -90.86 47.22 -38.75
N TYR A 735 -90.34 46.34 -37.91
CA TYR A 735 -89.41 46.72 -36.85
C TYR A 735 -87.95 46.80 -37.34
N PHE A 736 -87.71 46.44 -38.60
CA PHE A 736 -86.41 46.43 -39.26
C PHE A 736 -86.37 47.32 -40.51
N PRO A 737 -86.69 48.63 -40.40
CA PRO A 737 -86.70 49.56 -41.52
C PRO A 737 -85.30 50.07 -41.87
N PHE A 738 -84.36 49.13 -42.10
CA PHE A 738 -82.98 49.43 -42.45
C PHE A 738 -82.37 48.33 -43.31
N LEU A 739 -81.47 48.72 -44.21
CA LEU A 739 -80.56 47.79 -44.84
C LEU A 739 -79.44 47.45 -43.85
N TYR A 740 -79.11 46.16 -43.74
CA TYR A 740 -78.00 45.69 -42.92
C TYR A 740 -76.90 45.12 -43.81
N GLN A 741 -75.67 45.60 -43.60
CA GLN A 741 -74.49 45.11 -44.30
C GLN A 741 -73.59 44.35 -43.34
N GLN A 742 -73.40 43.07 -43.62
CA GLN A 742 -72.49 42.18 -42.91
C GLN A 742 -71.16 42.16 -43.66
N THR A 743 -70.08 42.54 -42.98
CA THR A 743 -68.72 42.56 -43.53
C THR A 743 -67.85 41.50 -42.88
N GLU A 744 -66.84 41.01 -43.61
CA GLU A 744 -65.84 40.12 -43.03
C GLU A 744 -65.02 40.87 -41.97
N ARG A 745 -64.57 40.15 -40.93
CA ARG A 745 -63.69 40.68 -39.88
C ARG A 745 -62.21 40.72 -40.31
N SER A 746 -61.97 40.99 -41.59
CA SER A 746 -60.65 41.16 -42.18
C SER A 746 -60.36 42.64 -42.35
N PRO A 747 -59.10 43.09 -42.28
CA PRO A 747 -58.73 44.47 -42.61
C PRO A 747 -59.16 44.94 -44.01
N LEU A 748 -59.57 44.01 -44.88
CA LEU A 748 -60.09 44.31 -46.22
C LEU A 748 -61.56 44.75 -46.24
N ASP A 749 -62.31 44.60 -45.13
CA ASP A 749 -63.69 45.07 -44.96
C ASP A 749 -64.67 44.72 -46.09
N ARG A 750 -64.50 43.56 -46.71
CA ARG A 750 -65.36 43.12 -47.83
C ARG A 750 -66.75 42.72 -47.33
N ALA A 751 -67.79 43.02 -48.11
CA ALA A 751 -69.16 42.61 -47.80
C ALA A 751 -69.30 41.09 -47.90
N GLN A 752 -69.81 40.43 -46.86
CA GLN A 752 -70.15 39.01 -46.85
C GLN A 752 -71.64 38.77 -47.13
N ALA A 753 -72.49 39.65 -46.62
CA ALA A 753 -73.91 39.62 -46.94
C ALA A 753 -74.54 41.02 -46.84
N SER A 754 -75.56 41.26 -47.68
CA SER A 754 -76.40 42.45 -47.64
C SER A 754 -77.85 42.03 -47.49
N TYR A 755 -78.53 42.61 -46.52
CA TYR A 755 -79.92 42.33 -46.19
C TYR A 755 -80.73 43.59 -46.44
N SER A 756 -81.72 43.48 -47.33
CA SER A 756 -82.66 44.55 -47.60
C SER A 756 -83.52 44.90 -46.36
N PRO A 757 -84.18 46.07 -46.34
CA PRO A 757 -85.10 46.41 -45.27
C PRO A 757 -86.28 45.44 -45.15
N GLY A 758 -86.70 45.14 -43.92
CA GLY A 758 -87.90 44.35 -43.62
C GLY A 758 -87.64 43.06 -42.83
N ASP A 759 -88.73 42.50 -42.31
CA ASP A 759 -88.70 41.37 -41.37
C ASP A 759 -88.11 40.09 -42.01
N ASP A 760 -88.46 39.80 -43.27
CA ASP A 760 -87.96 38.64 -44.04
C ASP A 760 -86.46 38.72 -44.40
N TRP A 761 -85.89 39.92 -44.32
CA TRP A 761 -84.51 40.21 -44.74
C TRP A 761 -83.67 40.54 -43.50
N ALA A 762 -83.62 41.83 -43.13
CA ALA A 762 -82.88 42.30 -41.96
C ALA A 762 -83.41 41.75 -40.63
N GLY A 763 -84.67 41.30 -40.55
CA GLY A 763 -85.24 40.66 -39.36
C GLY A 763 -84.87 39.19 -39.15
N LEU A 764 -84.30 38.54 -40.18
CA LEU A 764 -83.89 37.14 -40.14
C LEU A 764 -82.37 36.96 -40.21
N VAL A 765 -81.55 38.00 -40.01
CA VAL A 765 -80.07 37.88 -40.07
C VAL A 765 -79.58 36.69 -39.23
N GLY A 766 -78.75 35.84 -39.82
CA GLY A 766 -78.24 34.61 -39.19
C GLY A 766 -79.19 33.40 -39.29
N SER A 767 -80.43 33.56 -39.72
CA SER A 767 -81.35 32.45 -40.03
C SER A 767 -81.06 31.84 -41.40
N ALA A 768 -81.25 30.53 -41.53
CA ALA A 768 -81.23 29.83 -42.82
C ALA A 768 -82.34 30.29 -43.76
N GLN A 769 -83.41 30.89 -43.22
CA GLN A 769 -84.52 31.44 -43.99
C GLN A 769 -84.32 32.91 -44.41
N SER A 770 -83.18 33.51 -44.05
CA SER A 770 -82.90 34.91 -44.40
C SER A 770 -82.79 35.11 -45.90
N LYS A 771 -83.54 36.08 -46.41
CA LYS A 771 -83.34 36.60 -47.76
C LYS A 771 -82.18 37.59 -47.72
N LYS A 772 -81.10 37.27 -48.42
CA LYS A 772 -79.88 38.09 -48.46
C LYS A 772 -79.16 37.93 -49.77
N VAL A 773 -78.44 38.98 -50.16
CA VAL A 773 -77.38 38.85 -51.16
C VAL A 773 -76.13 38.44 -50.41
N ALA A 774 -75.54 37.28 -50.72
CA ALA A 774 -74.32 36.80 -50.05
C ALA A 774 -73.15 36.81 -51.02
N HIS A 775 -71.95 37.07 -50.49
CA HIS A 775 -70.70 37.10 -51.25
C HIS A 775 -69.69 36.12 -50.65
N HIS A 776 -69.13 35.25 -51.49
CA HIS A 776 -68.03 34.37 -51.13
C HIS A 776 -66.79 34.72 -51.93
N TYR A 777 -65.67 34.93 -51.22
CA TYR A 777 -64.37 35.23 -51.79
C TYR A 777 -63.49 33.98 -51.72
N LEU A 778 -63.39 33.27 -52.84
CA LEU A 778 -62.76 31.97 -52.96
C LEU A 778 -61.58 32.02 -53.94
N SER A 779 -60.92 30.89 -54.11
CA SER A 779 -59.98 30.66 -55.21
C SER A 779 -60.52 29.58 -56.13
N ASN A 780 -60.14 29.60 -57.41
CA ASN A 780 -60.59 28.58 -58.35
C ASN A 780 -60.06 27.20 -57.96
N THR A 781 -60.90 26.18 -58.13
CA THR A 781 -60.55 24.77 -57.90
C THR A 781 -60.36 24.04 -59.23
N THR A 782 -59.79 22.85 -59.17
CA THR A 782 -59.69 21.96 -60.36
C THR A 782 -61.09 21.64 -60.94
N ALA A 783 -62.14 21.61 -60.11
CA ALA A 783 -63.51 21.34 -60.54
C ALA A 783 -64.12 22.48 -61.38
N ASP A 784 -63.68 23.73 -61.19
CA ASP A 784 -64.25 24.89 -61.92
C ASP A 784 -63.94 24.88 -63.42
N SER A 785 -62.85 24.20 -63.82
CA SER A 785 -62.43 23.97 -65.21
C SER A 785 -62.43 25.22 -66.09
N VAL A 786 -61.83 26.32 -65.59
CA VAL A 786 -61.77 27.60 -66.31
C VAL A 786 -60.71 27.56 -67.40
N TRP A 787 -61.10 27.82 -68.65
CA TRP A 787 -60.19 27.81 -69.81
C TRP A 787 -59.18 28.95 -69.76
N LEU A 788 -57.90 28.64 -70.02
CA LEU A 788 -56.84 29.61 -70.20
C LEU A 788 -56.78 30.03 -71.67
N TRP A 789 -57.33 31.21 -71.98
CA TRP A 789 -57.29 31.79 -73.31
C TRP A 789 -55.96 32.51 -73.54
N ARG A 790 -55.38 32.28 -74.72
CA ARG A 790 -54.22 32.99 -75.26
C ARG A 790 -54.57 33.56 -76.62
N VAL A 791 -53.83 34.56 -77.04
CA VAL A 791 -53.99 35.21 -78.35
C VAL A 791 -52.73 34.94 -79.16
N ASP A 792 -52.88 34.44 -80.39
CA ASP A 792 -51.73 34.19 -81.27
C ASP A 792 -51.19 35.49 -81.90
N ALA A 793 -50.11 35.37 -82.69
CA ALA A 793 -49.51 36.50 -83.38
C ALA A 793 -50.43 37.17 -84.44
N GLN A 794 -51.58 36.56 -84.75
CA GLN A 794 -52.60 37.07 -85.67
C GLN A 794 -53.84 37.62 -84.92
N ALA A 795 -53.76 37.79 -83.60
CA ALA A 795 -54.85 38.25 -82.74
C ALA A 795 -56.04 37.27 -82.63
N VAL A 796 -55.84 35.98 -82.92
CA VAL A 796 -56.88 34.95 -82.82
C VAL A 796 -56.83 34.27 -81.45
N PRO A 797 -57.94 34.25 -80.68
CA PRO A 797 -57.99 33.53 -79.42
C PRO A 797 -57.96 32.01 -79.59
N PHE A 798 -57.12 31.34 -78.79
CA PHE A 798 -57.08 29.89 -78.69
C PHE A 798 -56.92 29.44 -77.23
N THR A 799 -57.28 28.20 -76.93
CA THR A 799 -57.13 27.58 -75.61
C THR A 799 -56.66 26.13 -75.75
N ASN A 800 -55.71 25.72 -74.93
CA ASN A 800 -55.15 24.37 -74.90
C ASN A 800 -54.96 23.83 -73.46
N SER A 801 -55.35 24.61 -72.46
CA SER A 801 -55.16 24.28 -71.04
C SER A 801 -56.18 25.04 -70.20
N ASN A 802 -56.34 24.60 -68.96
CA ASN A 802 -57.15 25.30 -67.96
C ASN A 802 -56.23 26.01 -66.96
N TYR A 803 -56.76 27.03 -66.30
CA TYR A 803 -56.11 27.59 -65.12
C TYR A 803 -55.98 26.52 -64.04
N THR A 804 -54.78 26.37 -63.48
CA THR A 804 -54.53 25.53 -62.32
C THR A 804 -55.21 26.08 -61.07
N GLU A 805 -55.52 25.21 -60.11
CA GLU A 805 -56.15 25.58 -58.85
C GLU A 805 -55.35 26.65 -58.08
N GLY A 806 -56.05 27.64 -57.50
CA GLY A 806 -55.45 28.73 -56.73
C GLY A 806 -54.87 29.91 -57.54
N PHE A 807 -54.99 29.92 -58.86
CA PHE A 807 -54.42 30.98 -59.72
C PHE A 807 -55.37 32.15 -60.00
N LEU A 808 -56.69 31.95 -59.85
CA LEU A 808 -57.71 32.96 -60.07
C LEU A 808 -58.44 33.27 -58.77
N PHE A 809 -58.76 34.55 -58.57
CA PHE A 809 -59.72 34.97 -57.56
C PHE A 809 -61.13 34.64 -58.05
N LEU A 810 -61.92 33.95 -57.22
CA LEU A 810 -63.30 33.62 -57.48
C LEU A 810 -64.19 34.43 -56.54
N ASN A 811 -64.95 35.37 -57.11
CA ASN A 811 -65.99 36.09 -56.40
C ASN A 811 -67.35 35.46 -56.74
N GLU A 812 -67.97 34.79 -55.79
CA GLU A 812 -69.31 34.23 -55.93
C GLU A 812 -70.31 35.16 -55.24
N THR A 813 -71.41 35.49 -55.92
CA THR A 813 -72.56 36.21 -55.36
C THR A 813 -73.79 35.33 -55.44
N LEU A 814 -74.46 35.12 -54.30
CA LEU A 814 -75.81 34.55 -54.24
C LEU A 814 -76.82 35.68 -54.18
N ASP A 815 -77.86 35.62 -54.99
CA ASP A 815 -79.02 36.50 -54.88
C ASP A 815 -79.96 36.07 -53.73
N GLU A 816 -81.00 36.86 -53.49
CA GLU A 816 -81.99 36.61 -52.42
C GLU A 816 -82.82 35.32 -52.64
N HIS A 817 -82.74 34.71 -53.83
CA HIS A 817 -83.42 33.47 -54.19
C HIS A 817 -82.47 32.25 -54.23
N GLY A 818 -81.17 32.47 -53.97
CA GLY A 818 -80.14 31.43 -53.95
C GLY A 818 -79.51 31.10 -55.30
N PHE A 819 -79.80 31.86 -56.36
CA PHE A 819 -79.08 31.73 -57.64
C PHE A 819 -77.69 32.34 -57.54
N ARG A 820 -76.73 31.70 -58.21
CA ARG A 820 -75.31 32.00 -58.10
C ARG A 820 -74.77 32.72 -59.33
N VAL A 821 -73.94 33.72 -59.09
CA VAL A 821 -73.08 34.38 -60.08
C VAL A 821 -71.64 34.24 -59.65
N ARG A 822 -70.80 33.65 -60.48
CA ARG A 822 -69.36 33.45 -60.24
C ARG A 822 -68.55 34.30 -61.21
N GLU A 823 -67.67 35.13 -60.66
CA GLU A 823 -66.75 35.96 -61.42
C GLU A 823 -65.31 35.53 -61.11
N PHE A 824 -64.59 35.09 -62.13
CA PHE A 824 -63.21 34.66 -62.03
C PHE A 824 -62.29 35.78 -62.54
N LYS A 825 -61.33 36.19 -61.71
CA LYS A 825 -60.39 37.27 -62.02
C LYS A 825 -58.94 36.85 -61.88
N THR A 826 -58.06 37.44 -62.69
CA THR A 826 -56.61 37.28 -62.53
C THR A 826 -56.09 38.10 -61.35
N LYS A 827 -54.81 37.94 -61.02
CA LYS A 827 -54.15 38.73 -59.97
C LYS A 827 -54.02 40.21 -60.32
N GLU A 828 -54.14 40.58 -61.59
CA GLU A 828 -54.23 41.97 -62.08
C GLU A 828 -55.67 42.52 -62.14
N ASP A 829 -56.62 41.88 -61.43
CA ASP A 829 -58.05 42.25 -61.36
C ASP A 829 -58.77 42.23 -62.74
N LYS A 830 -58.28 41.44 -63.70
CA LYS A 830 -58.94 41.25 -65.00
C LYS A 830 -59.96 40.12 -64.91
N LEU A 831 -61.24 40.43 -65.19
CA LEU A 831 -62.31 39.43 -65.26
C LEU A 831 -62.10 38.52 -66.47
N VAL A 832 -61.90 37.22 -66.27
CA VAL A 832 -61.65 36.24 -67.34
C VAL A 832 -62.88 35.40 -67.68
N LEU A 833 -63.73 35.13 -66.68
CA LEU A 833 -64.97 34.37 -66.85
C LEU A 833 -66.05 34.91 -65.90
N LYS A 834 -67.23 35.18 -66.44
CA LYS A 834 -68.46 35.39 -65.69
C LYS A 834 -69.42 34.23 -65.94
N ARG A 835 -69.80 33.54 -64.87
CA ARG A 835 -70.62 32.32 -64.89
C ARG A 835 -71.91 32.59 -64.11
N VAL A 836 -73.05 32.59 -64.79
CA VAL A 836 -74.38 32.88 -64.21
C VAL A 836 -75.22 31.60 -64.17
N GLN A 837 -75.77 31.26 -63.01
CA GLN A 837 -76.65 30.09 -62.86
C GLN A 837 -78.03 30.38 -63.46
N VAL A 838 -78.48 29.53 -64.37
CA VAL A 838 -79.81 29.63 -65.02
C VAL A 838 -80.79 28.61 -64.44
N ALA A 839 -80.30 27.44 -64.02
CA ALA A 839 -81.03 26.40 -63.30
C ALA A 839 -80.06 25.64 -62.38
N SER A 840 -80.53 24.72 -61.54
CA SER A 840 -79.73 24.02 -60.50
C SER A 840 -78.31 23.65 -60.97
N ASP A 841 -78.21 23.02 -62.15
CA ASP A 841 -76.95 22.54 -62.72
C ASP A 841 -76.61 23.17 -64.08
N THR A 842 -77.33 24.22 -64.48
CA THR A 842 -77.14 24.86 -65.79
C THR A 842 -76.54 26.25 -65.62
N TRP A 843 -75.43 26.49 -66.31
CA TRP A 843 -74.64 27.71 -66.20
C TRP A 843 -74.44 28.38 -67.58
N ALA A 844 -74.55 29.70 -67.59
CA ALA A 844 -74.21 30.55 -68.72
C ALA A 844 -72.82 31.16 -68.50
N ASP A 845 -71.85 30.74 -69.31
CA ASP A 845 -70.44 31.14 -69.21
C ASP A 845 -70.11 32.23 -70.24
N THR A 846 -69.62 33.37 -69.79
CA THR A 846 -69.13 34.47 -70.66
C THR A 846 -67.63 34.66 -70.42
N TYR A 847 -66.81 34.43 -71.45
CA TYR A 847 -65.36 34.61 -71.35
C TYR A 847 -64.93 35.99 -71.85
N TYR A 848 -63.92 36.56 -71.19
CA TYR A 848 -63.28 37.81 -71.54
C TYR A 848 -61.80 37.52 -71.80
N ILE A 849 -61.35 37.80 -73.01
CA ILE A 849 -60.04 37.39 -73.51
C ILE A 849 -59.17 38.62 -73.65
N TYR A 850 -57.96 38.57 -73.09
CA TYR A 850 -57.01 39.67 -73.11
C TYR A 850 -55.75 39.28 -73.91
N ASP A 851 -55.08 40.28 -74.51
CA ASP A 851 -53.74 40.12 -75.09
C ASP A 851 -52.64 40.12 -74.02
N ASP A 852 -51.39 39.88 -74.44
CA ASP A 852 -50.21 39.89 -73.56
C ASP A 852 -49.94 41.28 -72.93
N PHE A 853 -50.59 42.35 -73.43
CA PHE A 853 -50.52 43.70 -72.89
C PHE A 853 -51.69 44.03 -71.95
N GLY A 854 -52.62 43.10 -71.73
CA GLY A 854 -53.77 43.25 -70.83
C GLY A 854 -54.96 44.01 -71.42
N ASN A 855 -55.02 44.21 -72.74
CA ASN A 855 -56.15 44.80 -73.47
C ASN A 855 -57.20 43.74 -73.79
N LEU A 856 -58.49 44.09 -73.72
CA LEU A 856 -59.59 43.17 -74.04
C LEU A 856 -59.70 43.00 -75.57
N VAL A 857 -59.45 41.78 -76.05
CA VAL A 857 -59.47 41.42 -77.49
C VAL A 857 -60.85 40.90 -77.91
N ALA A 858 -61.47 40.06 -77.09
CA ALA A 858 -62.76 39.44 -77.42
C ALA A 858 -63.59 39.12 -76.17
N VAL A 859 -64.92 39.13 -76.33
CA VAL A 859 -65.88 38.63 -75.34
C VAL A 859 -66.70 37.53 -75.98
N LEU A 860 -66.64 36.33 -75.42
CA LEU A 860 -67.38 35.17 -75.94
C LEU A 860 -68.71 35.04 -75.20
N PRO A 861 -69.86 35.18 -75.89
CA PRO A 861 -71.16 35.08 -75.27
C PRO A 861 -71.50 33.61 -74.89
N PRO A 862 -72.45 33.40 -73.95
CA PRO A 862 -72.79 32.06 -73.44
C PRO A 862 -73.13 31.01 -74.51
N GLU A 863 -73.88 31.36 -75.55
CA GLU A 863 -74.23 30.42 -76.63
C GLU A 863 -73.02 30.00 -77.46
N ALA A 864 -72.03 30.89 -77.65
CA ALA A 864 -70.79 30.53 -78.34
C ALA A 864 -69.98 29.52 -77.51
N VAL A 865 -69.85 29.78 -76.20
CA VAL A 865 -69.15 28.89 -75.26
C VAL A 865 -69.84 27.54 -75.17
N LYS A 866 -71.17 27.50 -75.14
CA LYS A 866 -71.96 26.26 -75.16
C LYS A 866 -71.69 25.41 -76.41
N LYS A 867 -71.66 26.03 -77.60
CA LYS A 867 -71.30 25.33 -78.84
C LYS A 867 -69.86 24.81 -78.82
N MET A 868 -68.91 25.60 -78.31
CA MET A 868 -67.51 25.17 -78.18
C MET A 868 -67.35 23.98 -77.22
N LYS A 869 -68.06 23.98 -76.07
CA LYS A 869 -68.07 22.84 -75.13
C LYS A 869 -68.62 21.57 -75.77
N ALA A 870 -69.64 21.68 -76.64
CA ALA A 870 -70.19 20.52 -77.35
C ALA A 870 -69.15 19.90 -78.30
N ILE A 871 -68.44 20.73 -79.08
CA ILE A 871 -67.38 20.30 -80.00
C ILE A 871 -66.25 19.59 -79.25
N ILE A 872 -65.81 20.12 -78.11
CA ILE A 872 -64.72 19.55 -77.30
C ILE A 872 -65.12 18.22 -76.64
N ASN A 873 -66.39 18.07 -76.24
CA ASN A 873 -66.90 16.85 -75.60
C ASN A 873 -67.38 15.78 -76.61
N GLY A 874 -67.19 16.01 -77.92
CA GLY A 874 -67.46 15.02 -78.97
C GLY A 874 -68.94 14.82 -79.32
N ASN A 875 -69.82 15.80 -79.05
CA ASN A 875 -71.22 15.82 -79.52
C ASN A 875 -71.41 16.67 -80.77
#